data_AF-A0A1V6YIK6-F1
#
_entry.id   AF-A0A1V6YIK6-F1
#
_cell.length_a   1.000
_cell.length_b   1.000
_cell.length_c   1.000
_cell.angle_alpha   90.00
_cell.angle_beta   90.00
_cell.angle_gamma   90.00
#
_symmetry.space_group_name_H-M   'P 1'
#
loop_
_entity.id
_entity.type
_entity.pdbx_description
1 polymer ?
#
loop_
_entity_poly.entity_id
_entity_poly.type
_entity_poly.pdbx_seq_one_letter_code
_entity_poly.pdbx_strand_id
1 'polypeptide(L)'
;MIWDYYNGKTLFITGGTGFIGTALLCRLLSQSSPKRVYVLCRGGSDKAKAKWSHMLPPAAAQILTENERMTILDGELGNTATMSLPEETIQMLKRTVHIVIHVAASAQLQNSLRELAYNVLAPSLCLTQYALKFPNLERYVYFSTAYANAHLWKSHESSDVSVDERVYPLGREEEDYYKIALEAWSAVQKTGSSDEYDAHDFPWPYAYAKHLAERLVLQKAAERNKMDKVLIIRPSVLGPADKFPYPGFATSNGAPSAVCAAEYMLHPGRRIRLSTRCQNPGQESTIDEVPVDVVVDRTLVHVALKTSGCVHAVSGEQGRLSTEEWWRAFKKERRLPWNAKPSWVSDNWHSPDLHQMARRFKIIGTSFAFSQERTVKAVEKLGAGEKENLQLFADRSKPYSLQLRRHHIRHQAVEVAKKKGSHQGAHTPQPNYGLDKEWRWDNQKFGYTDPNVLFTTLHAEYNTLKCTIQYPFAWHSDVSDVARTANNKDEFLTLPKERQKQRIDETQEAWQTTKELLTAEPSRMDNPPARAVLWGAFLCISRHFSYDSLVAYFGSYVTDDQPSTPPPPSTPTEGPRAKPSQSKRKAKGKMATSSSVSNSSSRAPKSKPRDNSGHDGVRRSARLQQRAERARR
;
A
#
# COMPACT_ATOMS: atom_id res chain seq x y z
N MET A 1 -7.43 -23.91 -32.53
CA MET A 1 -6.77 -23.36 -31.33
C MET A 1 -7.78 -22.53 -30.51
N ILE A 2 -7.62 -22.38 -29.19
CA ILE A 2 -8.56 -21.58 -28.36
C ILE A 2 -8.71 -20.15 -28.87
N TRP A 3 -7.66 -19.61 -29.50
CA TRP A 3 -7.61 -18.25 -30.03
C TRP A 3 -8.57 -18.05 -31.21
N ASP A 4 -8.83 -19.10 -31.98
CA ASP A 4 -9.75 -19.06 -33.12
C ASP A 4 -11.18 -18.75 -32.69
N TYR A 5 -11.54 -19.11 -31.45
CA TYR A 5 -12.82 -18.76 -30.87
C TYR A 5 -13.07 -17.24 -30.81
N TYR A 6 -12.01 -16.43 -30.70
CA TYR A 6 -12.12 -14.99 -30.61
C TYR A 6 -12.08 -14.30 -31.98
N ASN A 7 -11.59 -15.00 -33.00
CA ASN A 7 -11.42 -14.44 -34.33
C ASN A 7 -12.77 -14.01 -34.92
N GLY A 8 -12.81 -12.78 -35.46
CA GLY A 8 -14.03 -12.21 -36.04
C GLY A 8 -15.12 -11.80 -35.03
N LYS A 9 -14.91 -12.02 -33.72
CA LYS A 9 -15.90 -11.64 -32.68
C LYS A 9 -15.72 -10.21 -32.20
N THR A 10 -16.82 -9.67 -31.70
CA THR A 10 -16.85 -8.37 -31.01
C THR A 10 -16.93 -8.59 -29.50
N LEU A 11 -16.00 -7.99 -28.76
CA LEU A 11 -15.95 -8.07 -27.30
C LEU A 11 -16.27 -6.71 -26.67
N PHE A 12 -16.92 -6.73 -25.50
CA PHE A 12 -17.08 -5.57 -24.64
C PHE A 12 -16.45 -5.85 -23.27
N ILE A 13 -15.47 -5.05 -22.88
CA ILE A 13 -14.67 -5.26 -21.68
C ILE A 13 -14.76 -4.02 -20.79
N THR A 14 -15.11 -4.24 -19.53
CA THR A 14 -15.05 -3.19 -18.50
C THR A 14 -13.83 -3.39 -17.63
N GLY A 15 -13.28 -2.30 -17.08
CA GLY A 15 -12.10 -2.38 -16.20
C GLY A 15 -10.81 -2.69 -16.95
N GLY A 16 -10.74 -2.38 -18.25
CA GLY A 16 -9.57 -2.64 -19.10
C GLY A 16 -8.28 -1.93 -18.69
N THR A 17 -8.37 -0.84 -17.92
CA THR A 17 -7.19 -0.16 -17.35
C THR A 17 -6.81 -0.69 -15.96
N GLY A 18 -7.54 -1.66 -15.43
CA GLY A 18 -7.23 -2.33 -14.17
C GLY A 18 -6.13 -3.38 -14.34
N PHE A 19 -5.70 -3.99 -13.23
CA PHE A 19 -4.62 -4.97 -13.23
C PHE A 19 -4.90 -6.18 -14.14
N ILE A 20 -5.97 -6.92 -13.85
CA ILE A 20 -6.42 -8.05 -14.68
C ILE A 20 -6.79 -7.56 -16.10
N GLY A 21 -7.54 -6.46 -16.21
CA GLY A 21 -8.03 -5.97 -17.50
C GLY A 21 -6.90 -5.61 -18.47
N THR A 22 -5.82 -5.03 -17.98
CA THR A 22 -4.64 -4.69 -18.80
C THR A 22 -3.96 -5.96 -19.31
N ALA A 23 -3.67 -6.93 -18.42
CA ALA A 23 -3.07 -8.20 -18.82
C ALA A 23 -3.98 -8.99 -19.78
N LEU A 24 -5.29 -8.99 -19.55
CA LEU A 24 -6.28 -9.64 -20.40
C LEU A 24 -6.31 -9.04 -21.82
N LEU A 25 -6.34 -7.72 -21.93
CA LEU A 25 -6.31 -7.03 -23.22
C LEU A 25 -5.01 -7.30 -23.98
N CYS A 26 -3.85 -7.18 -23.30
CA CYS A 26 -2.57 -7.47 -23.93
C CYS A 26 -2.57 -8.91 -24.45
N ARG A 27 -3.04 -9.89 -23.66
CA ARG A 27 -2.99 -11.31 -24.03
C ARG A 27 -3.91 -11.61 -25.21
N LEU A 28 -5.17 -11.16 -25.13
CA LEU A 28 -6.18 -11.36 -26.17
C LEU A 28 -5.74 -10.76 -27.51
N LEU A 29 -5.30 -9.49 -27.50
CA LEU A 29 -4.95 -8.77 -28.73
C LEU A 29 -3.65 -9.25 -29.37
N SER A 30 -2.75 -9.88 -28.59
CA SER A 30 -1.50 -10.46 -29.09
C SER A 30 -1.69 -11.83 -29.72
N GLN A 31 -2.68 -12.61 -29.27
CA GLN A 31 -2.83 -14.01 -29.64
C GLN A 31 -4.00 -14.27 -30.60
N SER A 32 -4.92 -13.32 -30.73
CA SER A 32 -6.14 -13.49 -31.53
C SER A 32 -6.47 -12.27 -32.40
N SER A 33 -7.45 -12.46 -33.30
CA SER A 33 -7.93 -11.48 -34.26
C SER A 33 -9.42 -11.17 -34.12
N PRO A 34 -9.83 -10.57 -32.98
CA PRO A 34 -11.20 -10.12 -32.82
C PRO A 34 -11.54 -9.05 -33.86
N LYS A 35 -12.80 -9.01 -34.29
CA LYS A 35 -13.30 -7.95 -35.19
C LYS A 35 -13.22 -6.58 -34.51
N ARG A 36 -13.57 -6.52 -33.23
CA ARG A 36 -13.54 -5.28 -32.44
C ARG A 36 -13.54 -5.60 -30.95
N VAL A 37 -12.79 -4.83 -30.17
CA VAL A 37 -12.80 -4.85 -28.70
C VAL A 37 -13.19 -3.46 -28.20
N TYR A 38 -14.38 -3.34 -27.62
CA TYR A 38 -14.83 -2.13 -26.96
C TYR A 38 -14.41 -2.15 -25.49
N VAL A 39 -13.71 -1.12 -25.04
CA VAL A 39 -13.24 -1.02 -23.65
C VAL A 39 -13.85 0.19 -22.98
N LEU A 40 -14.63 -0.03 -21.92
CA LEU A 40 -15.20 1.06 -21.12
C LEU A 40 -14.12 1.63 -20.18
N CYS A 41 -13.78 2.90 -20.38
CA CYS A 41 -12.76 3.60 -19.60
C CYS A 41 -13.28 4.97 -19.15
N ARG A 42 -13.21 5.25 -17.85
CA ARG A 42 -13.54 6.57 -17.31
C ARG A 42 -12.46 7.59 -17.65
N GLY A 43 -12.84 8.67 -18.32
CA GLY A 43 -11.94 9.74 -18.77
C GLY A 43 -11.31 9.47 -20.14
N GLY A 44 -11.93 8.57 -20.91
CA GLY A 44 -11.65 8.39 -22.33
C GLY A 44 -10.29 7.80 -22.71
N SER A 45 -9.96 7.97 -23.99
CA SER A 45 -8.82 7.35 -24.67
C SER A 45 -7.48 7.82 -24.08
N ASP A 46 -7.26 9.12 -23.96
CA ASP A 46 -5.94 9.67 -23.60
C ASP A 46 -5.52 9.23 -22.20
N LYS A 47 -6.46 9.23 -21.25
CA LYS A 47 -6.21 8.76 -19.89
C LYS A 47 -5.92 7.27 -19.83
N ALA A 48 -6.62 6.45 -20.62
CA ALA A 48 -6.37 5.02 -20.70
C ALA A 48 -4.99 4.72 -21.31
N LYS A 49 -4.65 5.38 -22.42
CA LYS A 49 -3.35 5.25 -23.09
C LYS A 49 -2.21 5.68 -22.18
N ALA A 50 -2.30 6.85 -21.55
CA ALA A 50 -1.30 7.34 -20.60
C ALA A 50 -1.08 6.34 -19.44
N LYS A 51 -2.16 5.76 -18.91
CA LYS A 51 -2.09 4.77 -17.84
C LYS A 51 -1.39 3.48 -18.31
N TRP A 52 -1.69 2.97 -19.51
CA TRP A 52 -1.00 1.80 -20.04
C TRP A 52 0.48 2.07 -20.33
N SER A 53 0.81 3.20 -20.95
CA SER A 53 2.21 3.60 -21.20
C SER A 53 3.03 3.75 -19.91
N HIS A 54 2.39 4.10 -18.80
CA HIS A 54 3.05 4.16 -17.50
C HIS A 54 3.24 2.77 -16.85
N MET A 55 2.29 1.85 -17.04
CA MET A 55 2.31 0.53 -16.39
C MET A 55 3.07 -0.56 -17.18
N LEU A 56 3.23 -0.38 -18.49
CA LEU A 56 3.75 -1.38 -19.41
C LEU A 56 5.03 -0.88 -20.10
N PRO A 57 5.98 -1.78 -20.41
CA PRO A 57 7.07 -1.49 -21.33
C PRO A 57 6.53 -1.03 -22.70
N PRO A 58 7.28 -0.20 -23.45
CA PRO A 58 6.81 0.39 -24.70
C PRO A 58 6.20 -0.63 -25.68
N ALA A 59 6.86 -1.76 -25.91
CA ALA A 59 6.37 -2.80 -26.81
C ALA A 59 5.02 -3.39 -26.37
N ALA A 60 4.80 -3.60 -25.06
CA ALA A 60 3.54 -4.10 -24.53
C ALA A 60 2.45 -3.01 -24.50
N ALA A 61 2.84 -1.75 -24.28
CA ALA A 61 1.92 -0.61 -24.33
C ALA A 61 1.35 -0.40 -25.74
N GLN A 62 2.19 -0.52 -26.78
CA GLN A 62 1.80 -0.36 -28.19
C GLN A 62 0.65 -1.30 -28.59
N ILE A 63 0.65 -2.54 -28.07
CA ILE A 63 -0.43 -3.53 -28.27
C ILE A 63 -1.80 -2.98 -27.85
N LEU A 64 -1.84 -2.05 -26.89
CA LEU A 64 -3.05 -1.40 -26.42
C LEU A 64 -3.23 0.02 -26.99
N THR A 65 -2.17 0.79 -27.16
CA THR A 65 -2.30 2.21 -27.53
C THR A 65 -2.52 2.44 -29.03
N GLU A 66 -2.10 1.49 -29.88
CA GLU A 66 -2.04 1.62 -31.34
C GLU A 66 -2.86 0.55 -32.07
N ASN A 67 -3.63 -0.28 -31.36
CA ASN A 67 -4.37 -1.38 -31.97
C ASN A 67 -5.72 -0.92 -32.54
N GLU A 68 -5.82 -0.95 -33.86
CA GLU A 68 -7.02 -0.53 -34.63
C GLU A 68 -8.27 -1.37 -34.32
N ARG A 69 -8.09 -2.59 -33.80
CA ARG A 69 -9.20 -3.47 -33.39
C ARG A 69 -9.78 -3.07 -32.04
N MET A 70 -9.20 -2.10 -31.32
CA MET A 70 -9.68 -1.65 -30.03
C MET A 70 -10.34 -0.26 -30.13
N THR A 71 -11.43 -0.06 -29.40
CA THR A 71 -12.11 1.23 -29.29
C THR A 71 -12.42 1.51 -27.84
N ILE A 72 -11.92 2.64 -27.35
CA ILE A 72 -12.14 3.08 -25.97
C ILE A 72 -13.44 3.90 -25.95
N LEU A 73 -14.35 3.50 -25.07
CA LEU A 73 -15.60 4.19 -24.83
C LEU A 73 -15.47 4.97 -23.53
N ASP A 74 -15.62 6.30 -23.60
CA ASP A 74 -15.62 7.14 -22.42
C ASP A 74 -16.97 7.03 -21.71
N GLY A 75 -16.97 6.34 -20.58
CA GLY A 75 -18.17 6.07 -19.82
C GLY A 75 -17.85 5.49 -18.45
N GLU A 76 -18.88 5.39 -17.63
CA GLU A 76 -18.76 4.94 -16.24
C GLU A 76 -19.92 4.00 -15.90
N LEU A 77 -19.58 2.91 -15.21
CA LEU A 77 -20.59 2.02 -14.66
C LEU A 77 -21.23 2.72 -13.44
N GLY A 78 -22.46 3.18 -13.62
CA GLY A 78 -23.29 3.70 -12.54
C GLY A 78 -24.44 2.76 -12.19
N ASN A 79 -25.42 3.30 -11.48
CA ASN A 79 -26.71 2.64 -11.22
C ASN A 79 -27.68 2.74 -12.42
N THR A 80 -27.27 3.32 -13.54
CA THR A 80 -28.06 3.46 -14.76
C THR A 80 -27.64 2.44 -15.83
N ALA A 81 -28.59 2.05 -16.68
CA ALA A 81 -28.35 1.06 -17.75
C ALA A 81 -27.50 1.60 -18.91
N THR A 82 -27.24 2.91 -18.94
CA THR A 82 -26.58 3.58 -20.07
C THR A 82 -25.06 3.62 -19.93
N MET A 83 -24.48 3.30 -18.77
CA MET A 83 -23.03 3.36 -18.54
C MET A 83 -22.42 4.75 -18.88
N SER A 84 -23.25 5.80 -18.80
CA SER A 84 -22.93 7.16 -19.27
C SER A 84 -22.51 7.24 -20.75
N LEU A 85 -22.97 6.28 -21.58
CA LEU A 85 -22.73 6.25 -23.02
C LEU A 85 -23.94 6.81 -23.80
N PRO A 86 -23.72 7.35 -25.00
CA PRO A 86 -24.80 7.73 -25.91
C PRO A 86 -25.67 6.54 -26.30
N GLU A 87 -26.96 6.78 -26.52
CA GLU A 87 -27.93 5.73 -26.86
C GLU A 87 -27.54 5.00 -28.15
N GLU A 88 -26.97 5.68 -29.15
CA GLU A 88 -26.52 5.00 -30.38
C GLU A 88 -25.39 4.00 -30.09
N THR A 89 -24.49 4.36 -29.17
CA THR A 89 -23.38 3.48 -28.74
C THR A 89 -23.92 2.26 -28.01
N ILE A 90 -24.89 2.46 -27.12
CA ILE A 90 -25.61 1.39 -26.42
C ILE A 90 -26.28 0.46 -27.44
N GLN A 91 -27.07 0.98 -28.38
CA GLN A 91 -27.71 0.13 -29.39
C GLN A 91 -26.70 -0.60 -30.28
N MET A 92 -25.57 0.03 -30.61
CA MET A 92 -24.47 -0.61 -31.33
C MET A 92 -23.88 -1.78 -30.53
N LEU A 93 -23.58 -1.60 -29.24
CA LEU A 93 -23.05 -2.67 -28.38
C LEU A 93 -24.04 -3.84 -28.32
N LYS A 94 -25.32 -3.55 -28.08
CA LYS A 94 -26.37 -4.55 -28.04
C LYS A 94 -26.43 -5.38 -29.33
N ARG A 95 -26.36 -4.74 -30.51
CA ARG A 95 -26.47 -5.42 -31.80
C ARG A 95 -25.23 -6.22 -32.20
N THR A 96 -24.04 -5.85 -31.72
CA THR A 96 -22.78 -6.34 -32.30
C THR A 96 -21.94 -7.21 -31.37
N VAL A 97 -22.11 -7.10 -30.05
CA VAL A 97 -21.23 -7.78 -29.07
C VAL A 97 -21.59 -9.25 -28.90
N HIS A 98 -20.56 -10.09 -28.92
CA HIS A 98 -20.65 -11.54 -28.72
C HIS A 98 -20.20 -11.95 -27.31
N ILE A 99 -19.17 -11.28 -26.77
CA ILE A 99 -18.57 -11.63 -25.49
C ILE A 99 -18.49 -10.37 -24.62
N VAL A 100 -19.04 -10.44 -23.41
CA VAL A 100 -18.91 -9.39 -22.40
C VAL A 100 -18.01 -9.88 -21.28
N ILE A 101 -16.95 -9.13 -20.94
CA ILE A 101 -16.06 -9.45 -19.82
C ILE A 101 -16.11 -8.31 -18.80
N HIS A 102 -16.79 -8.56 -17.69
CA HIS A 102 -16.93 -7.62 -16.59
C HIS A 102 -15.84 -7.86 -15.53
N VAL A 103 -14.71 -7.17 -15.68
CA VAL A 103 -13.60 -7.16 -14.71
C VAL A 103 -13.76 -6.04 -13.67
N ALA A 104 -14.50 -4.97 -14.00
CA ALA A 104 -14.56 -3.75 -13.20
C ALA A 104 -15.20 -3.97 -11.82
N ALA A 105 -14.37 -4.07 -10.78
CA ALA A 105 -14.76 -3.87 -9.39
C ALA A 105 -13.56 -3.34 -8.59
N SER A 106 -13.77 -2.24 -7.85
CA SER A 106 -12.76 -1.74 -6.91
C SER A 106 -12.68 -2.68 -5.71
N ALA A 107 -11.55 -3.36 -5.49
CA ALA A 107 -11.32 -4.23 -4.35
C ALA A 107 -10.90 -3.43 -3.10
N GLN A 108 -11.66 -2.39 -2.76
CA GLN A 108 -11.44 -1.63 -1.53
C GLN A 108 -12.07 -2.39 -0.35
N LEU A 109 -11.27 -3.26 0.27
CA LEU A 109 -11.70 -4.16 1.36
C LEU A 109 -12.23 -3.46 2.61
N GLN A 110 -12.03 -2.14 2.75
CA GLN A 110 -12.43 -1.33 3.90
C GLN A 110 -13.81 -0.67 3.71
N ASN A 111 -14.39 -0.74 2.51
CA ASN A 111 -15.69 -0.12 2.25
C ASN A 111 -16.79 -0.87 3.02
N SER A 112 -17.74 -0.12 3.54
CA SER A 112 -18.96 -0.66 4.13
C SER A 112 -19.79 -1.40 3.07
N LEU A 113 -20.67 -2.30 3.52
CA LEU A 113 -21.59 -2.99 2.62
C LEU A 113 -22.49 -2.00 1.87
N ARG A 114 -22.93 -0.92 2.52
CA ARG A 114 -23.66 0.18 1.87
C ARG A 114 -22.89 0.79 0.70
N GLU A 115 -21.61 1.14 0.89
CA GLU A 115 -20.79 1.70 -0.19
C GLU A 115 -20.58 0.70 -1.33
N LEU A 116 -20.38 -0.58 -1.00
CA LEU A 116 -20.24 -1.65 -1.98
C LEU A 116 -21.53 -1.93 -2.73
N ALA A 117 -22.69 -1.73 -2.10
CA ALA A 117 -23.99 -1.83 -2.75
C ALA A 117 -24.08 -0.86 -3.93
N TYR A 118 -23.66 0.40 -3.74
CA TYR A 118 -23.71 1.44 -4.76
C TYR A 118 -22.57 1.35 -5.78
N ASN A 119 -21.35 1.02 -5.34
CA ASN A 119 -20.15 1.13 -6.20
C ASN A 119 -19.74 -0.19 -6.86
N VAL A 120 -20.28 -1.33 -6.40
CA VAL A 120 -19.94 -2.66 -6.92
C VAL A 120 -21.19 -3.44 -7.34
N LEU A 121 -22.12 -3.71 -6.42
CA LEU A 121 -23.28 -4.54 -6.70
C LEU A 121 -24.21 -3.92 -7.76
N ALA A 122 -24.75 -2.72 -7.51
CA ALA A 122 -25.71 -2.10 -8.42
C ALA A 122 -25.15 -1.93 -9.86
N PRO A 123 -23.93 -1.43 -10.07
CA PRO A 123 -23.37 -1.30 -11.41
C PRO A 123 -23.13 -2.65 -12.10
N SER A 124 -22.62 -3.66 -11.37
CA SER A 124 -22.46 -5.02 -11.90
C SER A 124 -23.79 -5.65 -12.33
N LEU A 125 -24.84 -5.50 -11.51
CA LEU A 125 -26.17 -6.03 -11.79
C LEU A 125 -26.84 -5.32 -12.96
N CYS A 126 -26.64 -4.02 -13.06
CA CYS A 126 -27.13 -3.21 -14.17
C CYS A 126 -26.51 -3.65 -15.50
N LEU A 127 -25.18 -3.78 -15.53
CA LEU A 127 -24.46 -4.32 -16.70
C LEU A 127 -24.90 -5.74 -17.03
N THR A 128 -25.09 -6.60 -16.03
CA THR A 128 -25.58 -7.97 -16.22
C THR A 128 -26.94 -7.96 -16.91
N GLN A 129 -27.90 -7.21 -16.37
CA GLN A 129 -29.25 -7.09 -16.91
C GLN A 129 -29.26 -6.56 -18.35
N TYR A 130 -28.32 -5.68 -18.67
CA TYR A 130 -28.17 -5.11 -20.00
C TYR A 130 -27.52 -6.09 -20.98
N ALA A 131 -26.37 -6.66 -20.63
CA ALA A 131 -25.61 -7.60 -21.46
C ALA A 131 -26.44 -8.85 -21.81
N LEU A 132 -27.22 -9.37 -20.87
CA LEU A 132 -28.10 -10.52 -21.12
C LEU A 132 -29.21 -10.24 -22.15
N LYS A 133 -29.46 -8.98 -22.54
CA LYS A 133 -30.39 -8.61 -23.62
C LYS A 133 -29.75 -8.64 -25.01
N PHE A 134 -28.45 -8.90 -25.12
CA PHE A 134 -27.78 -8.88 -26.41
C PHE A 134 -28.20 -10.12 -27.22
N PRO A 135 -28.72 -9.96 -28.45
CA PRO A 135 -29.13 -11.07 -29.30
C PRO A 135 -27.98 -12.01 -29.66
N ASN A 136 -26.77 -11.46 -29.86
CA ASN A 136 -25.59 -12.21 -30.29
C ASN A 136 -24.71 -12.69 -29.12
N LEU A 137 -25.20 -12.62 -27.88
CA LEU A 137 -24.40 -12.96 -26.70
C LEU A 137 -24.04 -14.45 -26.68
N GLU A 138 -22.76 -14.74 -26.84
CA GLU A 138 -22.19 -16.06 -26.64
C GLU A 138 -21.73 -16.27 -25.20
N ARG A 139 -21.10 -15.26 -24.57
CA ARG A 139 -20.56 -15.37 -23.21
C ARG A 139 -20.70 -14.07 -22.42
N TYR A 140 -21.10 -14.20 -21.16
CA TYR A 140 -20.99 -13.14 -20.15
C TYR A 140 -20.07 -13.60 -19.03
N VAL A 141 -18.96 -12.91 -18.83
CA VAL A 141 -17.97 -13.23 -17.80
C VAL A 141 -18.06 -12.22 -16.68
N TYR A 142 -18.27 -12.71 -15.46
CA TYR A 142 -18.27 -11.93 -14.23
C TYR A 142 -17.04 -12.25 -13.37
N PHE A 143 -16.26 -11.24 -13.00
CA PHE A 143 -15.17 -11.41 -12.04
C PHE A 143 -15.65 -11.23 -10.60
N SER A 144 -15.55 -12.32 -9.84
CA SER A 144 -15.78 -12.37 -8.40
C SER A 144 -14.44 -12.49 -7.66
N THR A 145 -14.40 -13.27 -6.58
CA THR A 145 -13.19 -13.65 -5.84
C THR A 145 -13.37 -15.01 -5.19
N ALA A 146 -12.30 -15.79 -5.06
CA ALA A 146 -12.30 -17.07 -4.35
C ALA A 146 -12.71 -16.90 -2.87
N TYR A 147 -12.40 -15.73 -2.29
CA TYR A 147 -12.76 -15.39 -0.91
C TYR A 147 -14.22 -14.96 -0.72
N ALA A 148 -15.07 -15.02 -1.77
CA ALA A 148 -16.51 -14.87 -1.62
C ALA A 148 -17.08 -15.96 -0.70
N ASN A 149 -16.40 -17.10 -0.58
CA ASN A 149 -16.76 -18.20 0.32
C ASN A 149 -15.90 -18.24 1.59
N ALA A 150 -15.21 -17.15 1.95
CA ALA A 150 -14.32 -17.16 3.10
C ALA A 150 -15.05 -17.39 4.44
N HIS A 151 -16.35 -17.09 4.52
CA HIS A 151 -17.18 -17.39 5.70
C HIS A 151 -17.15 -18.87 6.10
N LEU A 152 -16.83 -19.78 5.16
CA LEU A 152 -16.64 -21.21 5.42
C LEU A 152 -15.54 -21.51 6.44
N TRP A 153 -14.58 -20.60 6.62
CA TRP A 153 -13.57 -20.69 7.69
C TRP A 153 -14.18 -20.81 9.08
N LYS A 154 -15.35 -20.19 9.30
CA LYS A 154 -15.99 -20.18 10.61
C LYS A 154 -16.98 -21.31 10.78
N SER A 155 -17.65 -21.73 9.71
CA SER A 155 -18.64 -22.81 9.75
C SER A 155 -18.02 -24.21 9.68
N HIS A 156 -16.86 -24.39 9.05
CA HIS A 156 -16.14 -25.67 9.04
C HIS A 156 -15.22 -25.79 10.24
N GLU A 157 -15.02 -26.99 10.79
CA GLU A 157 -14.07 -27.21 11.91
C GLU A 157 -12.60 -27.34 11.44
N SER A 158 -12.38 -27.80 10.20
CA SER A 158 -11.05 -28.09 9.64
C SER A 158 -10.15 -26.85 9.56
N SER A 159 -8.90 -26.94 10.01
CA SER A 159 -7.89 -25.89 9.85
C SER A 159 -7.51 -25.65 8.38
N ASP A 160 -7.88 -26.54 7.47
CA ASP A 160 -7.76 -26.40 6.03
C ASP A 160 -9.12 -26.59 5.35
N VAL A 161 -9.71 -25.51 4.84
CA VAL A 161 -11.09 -25.50 4.36
C VAL A 161 -11.13 -25.77 2.86
N SER A 162 -11.70 -26.91 2.47
CA SER A 162 -11.95 -27.22 1.06
C SER A 162 -13.04 -26.31 0.49
N VAL A 163 -12.78 -25.75 -0.69
CA VAL A 163 -13.72 -24.88 -1.41
C VAL A 163 -13.80 -25.31 -2.88
N ASP A 164 -14.96 -25.83 -3.25
CA ASP A 164 -15.28 -26.34 -4.58
C ASP A 164 -15.76 -25.24 -5.53
N GLU A 165 -15.71 -25.52 -6.83
CA GLU A 165 -16.18 -24.62 -7.90
C GLU A 165 -17.71 -24.64 -8.06
N ARG A 166 -18.42 -24.34 -6.96
CA ARG A 166 -19.88 -24.23 -6.87
C ARG A 166 -20.32 -22.93 -6.19
N VAL A 167 -21.62 -22.65 -6.27
CA VAL A 167 -22.27 -21.60 -5.47
C VAL A 167 -22.58 -22.19 -4.10
N TYR A 168 -22.22 -21.48 -3.03
CA TYR A 168 -22.50 -21.90 -1.66
C TYR A 168 -23.74 -21.15 -1.14
N PRO A 169 -24.81 -21.84 -0.74
CA PRO A 169 -25.93 -21.20 -0.06
C PRO A 169 -25.50 -20.74 1.34
N LEU A 170 -26.12 -19.68 1.84
CA LEU A 170 -25.98 -19.20 3.23
C LEU A 170 -27.12 -19.71 4.12
N GLY A 171 -28.17 -20.28 3.53
CA GLY A 171 -29.25 -20.97 4.21
C GLY A 171 -29.15 -22.49 4.06
N ARG A 172 -30.29 -23.17 4.10
CA ARG A 172 -30.34 -24.62 3.85
C ARG A 172 -30.16 -24.91 2.36
N GLU A 173 -29.60 -26.07 2.01
CA GLU A 173 -29.38 -26.44 0.60
C GLU A 173 -30.70 -26.54 -0.20
N GLU A 174 -31.84 -26.82 0.46
CA GLU A 174 -33.14 -26.93 -0.21
C GLU A 174 -33.84 -25.58 -0.46
N GLU A 175 -33.34 -24.48 0.09
CA GLU A 175 -33.96 -23.17 -0.05
C GLU A 175 -33.68 -22.54 -1.43
N ASP A 176 -34.64 -21.74 -1.91
CA ASP A 176 -34.44 -20.93 -3.12
C ASP A 176 -33.47 -19.78 -2.83
N TYR A 177 -32.18 -20.08 -2.99
CA TYR A 177 -31.11 -19.13 -2.74
C TYR A 177 -31.11 -17.93 -3.70
N TYR A 178 -31.84 -17.98 -4.83
CA TYR A 178 -32.05 -16.83 -5.70
C TYR A 178 -33.09 -15.88 -5.11
N LYS A 179 -34.19 -16.41 -4.57
CA LYS A 179 -35.18 -15.61 -3.85
C LYS A 179 -34.56 -14.93 -2.63
N ILE A 180 -33.80 -15.68 -1.82
CA ILE A 180 -33.10 -15.13 -0.65
C ILE A 180 -32.12 -14.03 -1.07
N ALA A 181 -31.38 -14.21 -2.17
CA ALA A 181 -30.47 -13.17 -2.68
C ALA A 181 -31.22 -11.88 -3.07
N LEU A 182 -32.42 -11.98 -3.65
CA LEU A 182 -33.25 -10.81 -3.99
C LEU A 182 -33.73 -10.07 -2.73
N GLU A 183 -34.15 -10.80 -1.71
CA GLU A 183 -34.57 -10.24 -0.41
C GLU A 183 -33.40 -9.56 0.29
N ALA A 184 -32.24 -10.21 0.35
CA ALA A 184 -31.01 -9.66 0.88
C ALA A 184 -30.58 -8.39 0.12
N TRP A 185 -30.66 -8.41 -1.21
CA TRP A 185 -30.36 -7.23 -2.02
C TRP A 185 -31.29 -6.05 -1.71
N SER A 186 -32.60 -6.30 -1.60
CA SER A 186 -33.60 -5.30 -1.23
C SER A 186 -33.32 -4.71 0.16
N ALA A 187 -32.95 -5.54 1.13
CA ALA A 187 -32.55 -5.10 2.46
C ALA A 187 -31.29 -4.22 2.40
N VAL A 188 -30.23 -4.66 1.71
CA VAL A 188 -28.97 -3.92 1.56
C VAL A 188 -29.20 -2.55 0.92
N GLN A 189 -30.07 -2.45 -0.09
CA GLN A 189 -30.42 -1.17 -0.71
C GLN A 189 -31.13 -0.20 0.26
N LYS A 190 -31.95 -0.72 1.17
CA LYS A 190 -32.74 0.09 2.12
C LYS A 190 -31.95 0.49 3.36
N THR A 191 -31.23 -0.46 3.96
CA THR A 191 -30.61 -0.30 5.28
C THR A 191 -29.08 -0.21 5.20
N GLY A 192 -28.46 -0.63 4.10
CA GLY A 192 -27.01 -0.81 4.00
C GLY A 192 -26.48 -2.11 4.61
N SER A 193 -27.37 -2.99 5.09
CA SER A 193 -27.07 -4.32 5.62
C SER A 193 -28.19 -5.31 5.29
N SER A 194 -28.08 -6.56 5.76
CA SER A 194 -29.12 -7.58 5.66
C SER A 194 -28.94 -8.61 6.78
N ASP A 195 -30.03 -9.20 7.27
CA ASP A 195 -29.97 -10.25 8.30
C ASP A 195 -29.03 -11.40 7.90
N GLU A 196 -29.02 -11.76 6.61
CA GLU A 196 -28.12 -12.78 6.06
C GLU A 196 -26.64 -12.40 6.22
N TYR A 197 -26.29 -11.13 5.99
CA TYR A 197 -24.92 -10.63 6.18
C TYR A 197 -24.53 -10.64 7.65
N ASP A 198 -25.43 -10.16 8.51
CA ASP A 198 -25.17 -10.02 9.94
C ASP A 198 -25.11 -11.38 10.66
N ALA A 199 -25.78 -12.41 10.11
CA ALA A 199 -25.75 -13.78 10.62
C ALA A 199 -24.47 -14.57 10.24
N HIS A 200 -23.70 -14.10 9.25
CA HIS A 200 -22.55 -14.83 8.72
C HIS A 200 -21.23 -14.09 8.91
N ASP A 201 -20.21 -14.80 9.39
CA ASP A 201 -18.90 -14.21 9.68
C ASP A 201 -18.08 -14.12 8.38
N PHE A 202 -18.25 -13.04 7.60
CA PHE A 202 -17.42 -12.72 6.44
C PHE A 202 -16.22 -11.86 6.84
N PRO A 203 -14.99 -12.13 6.34
CA PRO A 203 -13.83 -11.33 6.69
C PRO A 203 -14.01 -9.87 6.27
N TRP A 204 -14.63 -9.61 5.12
CA TRP A 204 -14.90 -8.26 4.66
C TRP A 204 -16.31 -8.12 4.10
N PRO A 205 -16.94 -6.94 4.22
CA PRO A 205 -18.15 -6.62 3.47
C PRO A 205 -17.98 -6.88 1.96
N TYR A 206 -16.77 -6.71 1.42
CA TYR A 206 -16.43 -7.03 0.04
C TYR A 206 -16.65 -8.51 -0.33
N ALA A 207 -16.27 -9.43 0.57
CA ALA A 207 -16.45 -10.86 0.33
C ALA A 207 -17.94 -11.22 0.24
N TYR A 208 -18.74 -10.69 1.16
CA TYR A 208 -20.19 -10.84 1.11
C TYR A 208 -20.81 -10.19 -0.13
N ALA A 209 -20.43 -8.96 -0.46
CA ALA A 209 -20.95 -8.27 -1.64
C ALA A 209 -20.68 -9.05 -2.93
N LYS A 210 -19.51 -9.69 -3.04
CA LYS A 210 -19.19 -10.58 -4.17
C LYS A 210 -19.99 -11.87 -4.14
N HIS A 211 -20.17 -12.50 -2.99
CA HIS A 211 -21.04 -13.67 -2.82
C HIS A 211 -22.49 -13.37 -3.23
N LEU A 212 -23.06 -12.28 -2.74
CA LEU A 212 -24.41 -11.81 -3.11
C LEU A 212 -24.51 -11.49 -4.61
N ALA A 213 -23.50 -10.82 -5.18
CA ALA A 213 -23.47 -10.50 -6.61
C ALA A 213 -23.50 -11.75 -7.49
N GLU A 214 -22.76 -12.80 -7.14
CA GLU A 214 -22.77 -14.06 -7.88
C GLU A 214 -24.18 -14.66 -7.97
N ARG A 215 -24.89 -14.76 -6.83
CA ARG A 215 -26.25 -15.28 -6.79
C ARG A 215 -27.22 -14.44 -7.61
N LEU A 216 -27.12 -13.12 -7.51
CA LEU A 216 -27.98 -12.19 -8.27
C LEU A 216 -27.68 -12.20 -9.79
N VAL A 217 -26.42 -12.38 -10.19
CA VAL A 217 -26.04 -12.53 -11.61
C VAL A 217 -26.65 -13.80 -12.19
N LEU A 218 -26.56 -14.91 -11.46
CA LEU A 218 -27.16 -16.19 -11.87
C LEU A 218 -28.69 -16.11 -11.87
N GLN A 219 -29.30 -15.47 -10.87
CA GLN A 219 -30.74 -15.22 -10.82
C GLN A 219 -31.23 -14.50 -12.09
N LYS A 220 -30.56 -13.41 -12.49
CA LYS A 220 -30.89 -12.67 -13.73
C LYS A 220 -30.69 -13.50 -15.00
N ALA A 221 -29.70 -14.39 -15.00
CA ALA A 221 -29.45 -15.29 -16.13
C ALA A 221 -30.52 -16.38 -16.23
N ALA A 222 -31.00 -16.90 -15.09
CA ALA A 222 -32.10 -17.85 -15.01
C ALA A 222 -33.40 -17.25 -15.56
N GLU A 223 -33.77 -16.03 -15.14
CA GLU A 223 -34.94 -15.30 -15.67
C GLU A 223 -34.95 -15.14 -17.19
N ARG A 224 -33.76 -15.15 -17.81
CA ARG A 224 -33.56 -14.95 -19.25
C ARG A 224 -33.28 -16.23 -20.01
N ASN A 225 -33.27 -17.39 -19.34
CA ASN A 225 -32.84 -18.66 -19.90
C ASN A 225 -31.44 -18.58 -20.56
N LYS A 226 -30.48 -17.94 -19.87
CA LYS A 226 -29.10 -17.70 -20.34
C LYS A 226 -28.04 -18.18 -19.35
N MET A 227 -28.37 -19.14 -18.49
CA MET A 227 -27.44 -19.71 -17.51
C MET A 227 -26.18 -20.31 -18.17
N ASP A 228 -26.33 -20.93 -19.34
CA ASP A 228 -25.23 -21.48 -20.14
C ASP A 228 -24.26 -20.42 -20.67
N LYS A 229 -24.68 -19.15 -20.71
CA LYS A 229 -23.84 -18.03 -21.18
C LYS A 229 -22.94 -17.48 -20.09
N VAL A 230 -23.30 -17.63 -18.81
CA VAL A 230 -22.61 -16.99 -17.68
C VAL A 230 -21.42 -17.80 -17.18
N LEU A 231 -20.26 -17.17 -17.09
CA LEU A 231 -19.04 -17.66 -16.44
C LEU A 231 -18.67 -16.73 -15.29
N ILE A 232 -18.47 -17.29 -14.10
CA ILE A 232 -17.99 -16.56 -12.93
C ILE A 232 -16.54 -16.97 -12.68
N ILE A 233 -15.60 -16.03 -12.84
CA ILE A 233 -14.18 -16.24 -12.55
C ILE A 233 -13.89 -15.75 -11.13
N ARG A 234 -13.32 -16.63 -10.30
CA ARG A 234 -12.97 -16.35 -8.89
C ARG A 234 -11.46 -16.38 -8.69
N PRO A 235 -10.76 -15.25 -8.84
CA PRO A 235 -9.35 -15.15 -8.48
C PRO A 235 -9.15 -15.15 -6.95
N SER A 236 -8.02 -15.72 -6.49
CA SER A 236 -7.53 -15.58 -5.11
C SER A 236 -6.77 -14.24 -4.94
N VAL A 237 -5.80 -14.15 -4.02
CA VAL A 237 -4.99 -12.94 -3.87
C VAL A 237 -4.18 -12.76 -5.15
N LEU A 238 -4.35 -11.63 -5.84
CA LEU A 238 -3.62 -11.39 -7.08
C LEU A 238 -2.13 -11.14 -6.78
N GLY A 239 -1.29 -11.92 -7.42
CA GLY A 239 0.16 -11.73 -7.53
C GLY A 239 0.56 -11.14 -8.89
N PRO A 240 1.82 -10.71 -9.02
CA PRO A 240 2.39 -10.30 -10.30
C PRO A 240 2.39 -11.46 -11.29
N ALA A 241 2.51 -11.12 -12.57
CA ALA A 241 2.66 -12.10 -13.63
C ALA A 241 3.95 -12.92 -13.49
N ASP A 242 3.86 -14.21 -13.80
CA ASP A 242 5.05 -15.06 -13.92
C ASP A 242 5.77 -14.81 -15.25
N LYS A 243 5.02 -14.61 -16.33
CA LYS A 243 5.52 -14.48 -17.71
C LYS A 243 5.00 -13.23 -18.42
N PHE A 244 3.69 -12.97 -18.41
CA PHE A 244 3.06 -11.99 -19.31
C PHE A 244 2.16 -10.96 -18.58
N PRO A 245 2.12 -9.66 -18.95
CA PRO A 245 2.79 -8.98 -20.06
C PRO A 245 4.31 -8.97 -20.00
N TYR A 246 4.87 -9.06 -18.80
CA TYR A 246 6.28 -9.29 -18.52
C TYR A 246 6.42 -9.89 -17.10
N PRO A 247 7.49 -10.63 -16.80
CA PRO A 247 7.71 -11.19 -15.47
C PRO A 247 7.74 -10.10 -14.40
N GLY A 248 6.91 -10.25 -13.36
CA GLY A 248 6.80 -9.26 -12.28
C GLY A 248 5.77 -8.15 -12.52
N PHE A 249 5.03 -8.15 -13.65
CA PHE A 249 3.99 -7.16 -13.91
C PHE A 249 2.95 -7.14 -12.79
N ALA A 250 2.83 -5.98 -12.14
CA ALA A 250 1.81 -5.67 -11.15
C ALA A 250 1.43 -4.20 -11.26
N THR A 251 0.29 -3.83 -10.69
CA THR A 251 -0.06 -2.42 -10.47
C THR A 251 0.08 -2.10 -8.99
N SER A 252 0.34 -0.83 -8.64
CA SER A 252 0.67 -0.43 -7.25
C SER A 252 -0.32 -0.96 -6.20
N ASN A 253 -1.63 -0.99 -6.50
CA ASN A 253 -2.67 -1.51 -5.60
C ASN A 253 -3.24 -2.87 -6.03
N GLY A 254 -2.77 -3.44 -7.14
CA GLY A 254 -3.30 -4.68 -7.71
C GLY A 254 -2.75 -5.95 -7.07
N ALA A 255 -1.60 -5.86 -6.37
CA ALA A 255 -0.96 -6.97 -5.66
C ALA A 255 -1.00 -6.73 -4.14
N PRO A 256 -2.02 -7.22 -3.42
CA PRO A 256 -2.24 -6.85 -2.02
C PRO A 256 -1.10 -7.26 -1.08
N SER A 257 -0.37 -8.34 -1.41
CA SER A 257 0.82 -8.77 -0.66
C SER A 257 1.95 -7.74 -0.64
N ALA A 258 2.07 -6.88 -1.66
CA ALA A 258 3.07 -5.81 -1.68
C ALA A 258 2.76 -4.74 -0.62
N VAL A 259 1.48 -4.47 -0.38
CA VAL A 259 1.03 -3.57 0.70
C VAL A 259 1.32 -4.20 2.07
N CYS A 260 1.01 -5.50 2.26
CA CYS A 260 1.38 -6.22 3.48
C CYS A 260 2.89 -6.15 3.76
N ALA A 261 3.70 -6.35 2.72
CA ALA A 261 5.16 -6.33 2.85
C ALA A 261 5.65 -4.94 3.26
N ALA A 262 5.11 -3.87 2.66
CA ALA A 262 5.43 -2.50 3.03
C ALA A 262 5.07 -2.19 4.50
N GLU A 263 3.87 -2.58 4.95
CA GLU A 263 3.46 -2.41 6.35
C GLU A 263 4.34 -3.20 7.31
N TYR A 264 4.68 -4.44 6.95
CA TYR A 264 5.62 -5.25 7.72
C TYR A 264 6.99 -4.59 7.79
N MET A 265 7.53 -4.07 6.69
CA MET A 265 8.86 -3.45 6.67
C MET A 265 8.94 -2.21 7.55
N LEU A 266 7.88 -1.41 7.58
CA LEU A 266 7.80 -0.16 8.35
C LEU A 266 7.37 -0.36 9.81
N HIS A 267 6.93 -1.57 10.20
CA HIS A 267 6.49 -1.83 11.57
C HIS A 267 7.66 -1.73 12.57
N PRO A 268 7.66 -0.77 13.51
CA PRO A 268 8.77 -0.61 14.47
C PRO A 268 8.77 -1.70 15.55
N GLY A 269 7.63 -2.36 15.78
CA GLY A 269 7.47 -3.36 16.83
C GLY A 269 8.24 -4.66 16.61
N ARG A 270 8.33 -5.47 17.66
CA ARG A 270 8.93 -6.81 17.64
C ARG A 270 7.93 -7.94 17.50
N ARG A 271 6.64 -7.65 17.68
CA ARG A 271 5.53 -8.61 17.58
C ARG A 271 4.41 -8.06 16.70
N ILE A 272 3.73 -8.96 16.01
CA ILE A 272 2.51 -8.69 15.22
C ILE A 272 1.47 -9.70 15.66
N ARG A 273 0.38 -9.23 16.27
CA ARG A 273 -0.71 -10.09 16.74
C ARG A 273 -1.61 -10.50 15.58
N LEU A 274 -1.75 -11.81 15.36
CA LEU A 274 -2.47 -12.43 14.24
C LEU A 274 -3.47 -13.46 14.78
N SER A 275 -4.64 -13.56 14.14
CA SER A 275 -5.66 -14.57 14.49
C SER A 275 -5.42 -15.86 13.71
N THR A 276 -5.64 -17.00 14.34
CA THR A 276 -5.66 -18.32 13.69
C THR A 276 -6.29 -19.35 14.62
N ARG A 277 -6.83 -20.43 14.05
CA ARG A 277 -7.19 -21.65 14.79
C ARG A 277 -6.21 -22.81 14.53
N CYS A 278 -5.26 -22.63 13.62
CA CYS A 278 -4.26 -23.64 13.30
C CYS A 278 -3.41 -23.91 14.55
N GLN A 279 -3.06 -25.18 14.78
CA GLN A 279 -2.22 -25.55 15.91
C GLN A 279 -0.76 -25.17 15.64
N ASN A 280 -0.32 -25.39 14.40
CA ASN A 280 0.96 -24.90 13.89
C ASN A 280 0.76 -23.91 12.73
N PRO A 281 0.46 -22.63 13.01
CA PRO A 281 0.11 -21.65 11.98
C PRO A 281 1.22 -21.42 10.94
N GLY A 282 2.49 -21.63 11.30
CA GLY A 282 3.59 -21.47 10.35
C GLY A 282 3.47 -22.40 9.13
N GLN A 283 3.03 -23.63 9.37
CA GLN A 283 2.95 -24.70 8.36
C GLN A 283 1.52 -24.91 7.85
N GLU A 284 0.54 -24.84 8.74
CA GLU A 284 -0.87 -25.16 8.41
C GLU A 284 -1.62 -23.99 7.76
N SER A 285 -1.31 -22.75 8.16
CA SER A 285 -1.97 -21.60 7.56
C SER A 285 -1.30 -21.23 6.24
N THR A 286 -2.12 -20.88 5.25
CA THR A 286 -1.67 -20.69 3.88
C THR A 286 -2.27 -19.43 3.27
N ILE A 287 -1.55 -18.85 2.30
CA ILE A 287 -2.04 -17.77 1.45
C ILE A 287 -2.01 -18.25 0.00
N ASP A 288 -3.18 -18.28 -0.62
CA ASP A 288 -3.28 -18.49 -2.07
C ASP A 288 -3.09 -17.16 -2.80
N GLU A 289 -1.89 -16.99 -3.38
CA GLU A 289 -1.55 -15.85 -4.23
C GLU A 289 -1.34 -16.29 -5.69
N VAL A 290 -2.31 -16.01 -6.54
CA VAL A 290 -2.33 -16.41 -7.95
C VAL A 290 -1.69 -15.35 -8.86
N PRO A 291 -0.76 -15.74 -9.77
CA PRO A 291 -0.24 -14.84 -10.80
C PRO A 291 -1.36 -14.32 -11.73
N VAL A 292 -1.30 -13.04 -12.12
CA VAL A 292 -2.36 -12.43 -12.95
C VAL A 292 -2.49 -13.07 -14.33
N ASP A 293 -1.40 -13.56 -14.92
CA ASP A 293 -1.41 -14.27 -16.20
C ASP A 293 -2.08 -15.64 -16.12
N VAL A 294 -1.97 -16.33 -14.97
CA VAL A 294 -2.76 -17.54 -14.70
C VAL A 294 -4.26 -17.24 -14.74
N VAL A 295 -4.67 -16.14 -14.11
CA VAL A 295 -6.07 -15.70 -14.10
C VAL A 295 -6.55 -15.39 -15.53
N VAL A 296 -5.72 -14.70 -16.31
CA VAL A 296 -6.05 -14.31 -17.69
C VAL A 296 -6.18 -15.53 -18.60
N ASP A 297 -5.19 -16.42 -18.62
CA ASP A 297 -5.20 -17.57 -19.53
C ASP A 297 -6.33 -18.55 -19.18
N ARG A 298 -6.60 -18.79 -17.88
CA ARG A 298 -7.79 -19.56 -17.47
C ARG A 298 -9.08 -18.91 -17.94
N THR A 299 -9.21 -17.60 -17.78
CA THR A 299 -10.40 -16.88 -18.23
C THR A 299 -10.63 -17.08 -19.72
N LEU A 300 -9.57 -16.91 -20.53
CA LEU A 300 -9.66 -17.02 -21.98
C LEU A 300 -9.95 -18.47 -22.42
N VAL A 301 -9.30 -19.46 -21.82
CA VAL A 301 -9.60 -20.88 -22.07
C VAL A 301 -11.06 -21.21 -21.75
N HIS A 302 -11.55 -20.85 -20.57
CA HIS A 302 -12.92 -21.19 -20.16
C HIS A 302 -14.00 -20.44 -20.96
N VAL A 303 -13.70 -19.24 -21.43
CA VAL A 303 -14.55 -18.51 -22.38
C VAL A 303 -14.63 -19.26 -23.70
N ALA A 304 -13.50 -19.66 -24.28
CA ALA A 304 -13.42 -20.40 -25.54
C ALA A 304 -14.08 -21.79 -25.47
N LEU A 305 -13.91 -22.49 -24.35
CA LEU A 305 -14.54 -23.79 -24.08
C LEU A 305 -16.02 -23.69 -23.67
N LYS A 306 -16.60 -22.47 -23.67
CA LYS A 306 -18.00 -22.23 -23.31
C LYS A 306 -18.40 -22.77 -21.92
N THR A 307 -17.47 -22.81 -20.96
CA THR A 307 -17.73 -23.26 -19.57
C THR A 307 -18.70 -22.31 -18.87
N SER A 308 -19.79 -22.81 -18.26
CA SER A 308 -20.74 -22.02 -17.48
C SER A 308 -20.61 -22.24 -15.96
N GLY A 309 -21.06 -21.29 -15.15
CA GLY A 309 -20.97 -21.34 -13.69
C GLY A 309 -19.63 -20.85 -13.14
N CYS A 310 -19.26 -21.29 -11.94
CA CYS A 310 -18.06 -20.83 -11.22
C CYS A 310 -16.80 -21.55 -11.69
N VAL A 311 -15.68 -20.81 -11.77
CA VAL A 311 -14.34 -21.34 -11.98
C VAL A 311 -13.37 -20.62 -11.06
N HIS A 312 -12.53 -21.37 -10.36
CA HIS A 312 -11.45 -20.84 -9.52
C HIS A 312 -10.22 -20.52 -10.38
N ALA A 313 -9.86 -19.24 -10.41
CA ALA A 313 -8.62 -18.75 -11.00
C ALA A 313 -7.57 -18.53 -9.89
N VAL A 314 -7.16 -19.63 -9.26
CA VAL A 314 -6.35 -19.67 -8.03
C VAL A 314 -5.01 -20.39 -8.25
N SER A 315 -4.08 -20.28 -7.30
CA SER A 315 -2.90 -21.15 -7.27
C SER A 315 -3.27 -22.58 -6.90
N GLY A 316 -4.29 -22.72 -6.04
CA GLY A 316 -4.87 -23.97 -5.55
C GLY A 316 -4.01 -24.67 -4.52
N GLU A 317 -4.44 -25.86 -4.12
CA GLU A 317 -3.88 -26.62 -3.00
C GLU A 317 -2.36 -26.82 -3.09
N GLN A 318 -1.84 -27.07 -4.31
CA GLN A 318 -0.41 -27.28 -4.56
C GLN A 318 0.36 -25.97 -4.77
N GLY A 319 -0.34 -24.87 -5.05
CA GLY A 319 0.26 -23.57 -5.39
C GLY A 319 0.21 -22.54 -4.28
N ARG A 320 -0.44 -22.82 -3.15
CA ARG A 320 -0.53 -21.92 -1.99
C ARG A 320 0.79 -21.84 -1.23
N LEU A 321 1.02 -20.72 -0.56
CA LEU A 321 2.22 -20.46 0.22
C LEU A 321 1.92 -20.73 1.69
N SER A 322 2.77 -21.47 2.39
CA SER A 322 2.69 -21.50 3.86
C SER A 322 2.97 -20.11 4.42
N THR A 323 2.36 -19.77 5.56
CA THR A 323 2.64 -18.50 6.22
C THR A 323 4.12 -18.37 6.57
N GLU A 324 4.81 -19.45 6.92
CA GLU A 324 6.25 -19.40 7.19
C GLU A 324 7.05 -18.95 5.95
N GLU A 325 6.79 -19.53 4.77
CA GLU A 325 7.45 -19.13 3.53
C GLU A 325 7.15 -17.68 3.16
N TRP A 326 5.88 -17.29 3.25
CA TRP A 326 5.45 -15.93 2.99
C TRP A 326 6.14 -14.93 3.92
N TRP A 327 6.19 -15.24 5.22
CA TRP A 327 6.84 -14.40 6.23
C TRP A 327 8.36 -14.36 6.10
N ARG A 328 8.97 -15.44 5.62
CA ARG A 328 10.42 -15.50 5.33
C ARG A 328 10.79 -14.54 4.21
N ALA A 329 9.96 -14.43 3.17
CA ALA A 329 10.17 -13.45 2.11
C ALA A 329 10.10 -12.01 2.64
N PHE A 330 9.17 -11.73 3.56
CA PHE A 330 9.02 -10.40 4.17
C PHE A 330 10.23 -10.02 5.02
N LYS A 331 10.73 -10.96 5.84
CA LYS A 331 11.94 -10.77 6.65
C LYS A 331 13.17 -10.41 5.81
N LYS A 332 13.33 -11.00 4.62
CA LYS A 332 14.47 -10.71 3.73
C LYS A 332 14.48 -9.27 3.20
N GLU A 333 13.31 -8.67 3.04
CA GLU A 333 13.16 -7.29 2.57
C GLU A 333 13.25 -6.26 3.71
N ARG A 334 13.11 -6.70 4.96
CA ARG A 334 13.20 -5.83 6.14
C ARG A 334 14.64 -5.35 6.39
N ARG A 335 14.79 -4.09 6.79
CA ARG A 335 16.08 -3.42 7.05
C ARG A 335 16.24 -2.89 8.47
N LEU A 336 15.21 -3.00 9.31
CA LEU A 336 15.33 -2.74 10.75
C LEU A 336 16.21 -3.83 11.41
N PRO A 337 17.02 -3.50 12.43
CA PRO A 337 17.97 -4.44 13.03
C PRO A 337 17.29 -5.57 13.84
N TRP A 338 15.97 -5.57 13.95
CA TRP A 338 15.17 -6.65 14.50
C TRP A 338 14.02 -7.02 13.56
N ASN A 339 13.64 -8.30 13.62
CA ASN A 339 12.46 -8.81 12.92
C ASN A 339 11.23 -8.79 13.83
N ALA A 340 10.08 -8.42 13.24
CA ALA A 340 8.79 -8.60 13.90
C ALA A 340 8.34 -10.06 13.76
N LYS A 341 8.02 -10.69 14.89
CA LYS A 341 7.54 -12.08 14.96
C LYS A 341 6.00 -12.11 15.02
N PRO A 342 5.35 -13.06 14.32
CA PRO A 342 3.94 -13.38 14.57
C PRO A 342 3.69 -13.74 16.03
N SER A 343 2.61 -13.23 16.59
CA SER A 343 2.04 -13.64 17.88
C SER A 343 0.63 -14.13 17.61
N TRP A 344 0.47 -15.45 17.57
CA TRP A 344 -0.77 -16.10 17.20
C TRP A 344 -1.75 -16.13 18.38
N VAL A 345 -3.01 -15.83 18.12
CA VAL A 345 -4.11 -15.86 19.09
C VAL A 345 -5.35 -16.50 18.45
N SER A 346 -6.22 -17.07 19.27
CA SER A 346 -7.49 -17.67 18.83
C SER A 346 -8.63 -16.66 18.69
N ASP A 347 -8.34 -15.36 18.79
CA ASP A 347 -9.32 -14.28 18.66
C ASP A 347 -10.06 -14.33 17.31
N ASN A 348 -11.26 -13.77 17.23
CA ASN A 348 -11.95 -13.58 15.95
C ASN A 348 -11.11 -12.68 15.01
N TRP A 349 -11.12 -12.89 13.68
CA TRP A 349 -10.43 -12.03 12.71
C TRP A 349 -10.98 -10.58 12.62
N HIS A 350 -12.14 -10.31 13.26
CA HIS A 350 -12.70 -8.99 13.50
C HIS A 350 -12.20 -8.37 14.80
N SER A 351 -11.41 -9.12 15.59
CA SER A 351 -10.92 -8.66 16.87
C SER A 351 -10.15 -7.36 16.70
N PRO A 352 -10.55 -6.32 17.43
CA PRO A 352 -9.92 -5.02 17.33
C PRO A 352 -8.49 -5.03 17.92
N ASP A 353 -8.16 -6.02 18.76
CA ASP A 353 -6.83 -6.25 19.36
C ASP A 353 -5.80 -6.81 18.35
N LEU A 354 -6.23 -7.23 17.16
CA LEU A 354 -5.32 -7.69 16.12
C LEU A 354 -4.51 -6.54 15.53
N HIS A 355 -3.30 -6.83 15.08
CA HIS A 355 -2.45 -5.84 14.44
C HIS A 355 -3.15 -5.22 13.22
N GLN A 356 -2.91 -3.94 12.95
CA GLN A 356 -3.55 -3.21 11.83
C GLN A 356 -3.45 -3.96 10.49
N MET A 357 -2.26 -4.51 10.19
CA MET A 357 -2.03 -5.35 9.00
C MET A 357 -2.98 -6.55 8.97
N ALA A 358 -3.19 -7.25 10.09
CA ALA A 358 -4.10 -8.40 10.19
C ALA A 358 -5.57 -7.98 10.04
N ARG A 359 -5.95 -6.82 10.59
CA ARG A 359 -7.30 -6.28 10.43
C ARG A 359 -7.61 -5.90 8.98
N ARG A 360 -6.60 -5.50 8.21
CA ARG A 360 -6.72 -5.26 6.76
C ARG A 360 -6.70 -6.58 5.98
N PHE A 361 -5.80 -7.48 6.33
CA PHE A 361 -5.56 -8.77 5.69
C PHE A 361 -5.99 -9.94 6.58
N LYS A 362 -7.30 -10.03 6.82
CA LYS A 362 -7.91 -10.96 7.79
C LYS A 362 -7.72 -12.44 7.51
N ILE A 363 -7.38 -12.77 6.28
CA ILE A 363 -7.08 -14.14 5.85
C ILE A 363 -5.69 -14.61 6.27
N ILE A 364 -4.83 -13.73 6.80
CA ILE A 364 -3.56 -14.15 7.40
C ILE A 364 -3.86 -15.05 8.60
N GLY A 365 -3.28 -16.26 8.61
CA GLY A 365 -3.53 -17.26 9.63
C GLY A 365 -4.73 -18.18 9.33
N THR A 366 -5.35 -18.06 8.16
CA THR A 366 -6.36 -19.00 7.66
C THR A 366 -5.76 -19.97 6.64
N SER A 367 -6.51 -20.99 6.23
CA SER A 367 -6.13 -21.87 5.13
C SER A 367 -7.36 -22.30 4.34
N PHE A 368 -7.27 -22.19 3.02
CA PHE A 368 -8.31 -22.59 2.09
C PHE A 368 -7.69 -23.43 0.96
N ALA A 369 -8.24 -24.63 0.74
CA ALA A 369 -7.92 -25.50 -0.37
C ALA A 369 -8.95 -25.27 -1.50
N PHE A 370 -8.67 -24.28 -2.36
CA PHE A 370 -9.51 -23.99 -3.51
C PHE A 370 -9.32 -25.05 -4.61
N SER A 371 -10.40 -25.76 -4.95
CA SER A 371 -10.41 -26.74 -6.05
C SER A 371 -10.13 -26.08 -7.40
N GLN A 372 -9.42 -26.78 -8.28
CA GLN A 372 -9.10 -26.38 -9.66
C GLN A 372 -9.64 -27.39 -10.68
N GLU A 373 -10.57 -28.24 -10.27
CA GLU A 373 -11.02 -29.42 -11.04
C GLU A 373 -11.53 -29.06 -12.45
N ARG A 374 -12.27 -27.97 -12.60
CA ARG A 374 -12.77 -27.51 -13.91
C ARG A 374 -11.64 -27.10 -14.84
N THR A 375 -10.60 -26.46 -14.33
CA THR A 375 -9.43 -26.13 -15.15
C THR A 375 -8.64 -27.39 -15.50
N VAL A 376 -8.48 -28.33 -14.57
CA VAL A 376 -7.85 -29.64 -14.87
C VAL A 376 -8.59 -30.36 -16.00
N LYS A 377 -9.93 -30.47 -15.93
CA LYS A 377 -10.76 -31.04 -17.00
C LYS A 377 -10.73 -30.23 -18.30
N ALA A 378 -10.54 -28.90 -18.23
CA ALA A 378 -10.41 -28.07 -19.41
C ALA A 378 -9.10 -28.35 -20.17
N VAL A 379 -8.01 -28.61 -19.45
CA VAL A 379 -6.70 -28.93 -20.04
C VAL A 379 -6.75 -30.20 -20.89
N GLU A 380 -7.54 -31.20 -20.49
CA GLU A 380 -7.73 -32.44 -21.26
C GLU A 380 -8.28 -32.19 -22.66
N LYS A 381 -9.01 -31.09 -22.87
CA LYS A 381 -9.60 -30.69 -24.16
C LYS A 381 -8.65 -29.88 -25.05
N LEU A 382 -7.47 -29.52 -24.56
CA LEU A 382 -6.49 -28.71 -25.29
C LEU A 382 -5.46 -29.58 -26.01
N GLY A 383 -5.02 -29.14 -27.20
CA GLY A 383 -3.90 -29.77 -27.91
C GLY A 383 -2.55 -29.54 -27.20
N ALA A 384 -1.55 -30.41 -27.46
CA ALA A 384 -0.24 -30.34 -26.82
C ALA A 384 0.46 -28.99 -27.00
N GLY A 385 0.52 -28.46 -28.23
CA GLY A 385 1.14 -27.16 -28.52
C GLY A 385 0.39 -25.96 -27.91
N GLU A 386 -0.91 -26.09 -27.64
CA GLU A 386 -1.66 -25.03 -26.95
C GLU A 386 -1.29 -24.96 -25.47
N LYS A 387 -1.08 -26.13 -24.84
CA LYS A 387 -0.72 -26.23 -23.42
C LYS A 387 0.63 -25.55 -23.14
N GLU A 388 1.58 -25.64 -24.05
CA GLU A 388 2.92 -25.06 -23.88
C GLU A 388 2.90 -23.52 -23.86
N ASN A 389 2.00 -22.89 -24.64
CA ASN A 389 1.89 -21.43 -24.69
C ASN A 389 1.01 -20.87 -23.57
N LEU A 390 0.19 -21.68 -22.89
CA LEU A 390 -0.77 -21.22 -21.87
C LEU A 390 -0.23 -21.38 -20.45
N GLN A 391 -0.36 -20.33 -19.65
CA GLN A 391 -0.04 -20.37 -18.22
C GLN A 391 -1.31 -20.72 -17.43
N LEU A 392 -1.68 -22.00 -17.35
CA LEU A 392 -2.92 -22.42 -16.67
C LEU A 392 -2.76 -22.70 -15.18
N PHE A 393 -1.54 -22.85 -14.68
CA PHE A 393 -1.24 -23.10 -13.28
C PHE A 393 -0.12 -22.17 -12.80
N ALA A 394 -0.11 -21.82 -11.51
CA ALA A 394 0.95 -21.00 -10.95
C ALA A 394 2.27 -21.77 -10.97
N ASP A 395 3.36 -21.15 -11.42
CA ASP A 395 4.67 -21.78 -11.37
C ASP A 395 5.27 -21.64 -9.95
N ARG A 396 5.48 -22.78 -9.30
CA ARG A 396 6.11 -22.87 -7.97
C ARG A 396 7.46 -23.59 -7.99
N SER A 397 8.06 -23.76 -9.17
CA SER A 397 9.41 -24.34 -9.30
C SER A 397 10.48 -23.51 -8.60
N LYS A 398 10.24 -22.20 -8.41
CA LYS A 398 11.15 -21.27 -7.74
C LYS A 398 10.62 -20.89 -6.35
N PRO A 399 11.51 -20.68 -5.37
CA PRO A 399 11.12 -20.18 -4.05
C PRO A 399 10.40 -18.82 -4.15
N TYR A 400 9.39 -18.63 -3.31
CA TYR A 400 8.68 -17.37 -3.23
C TYR A 400 9.62 -16.20 -2.91
N SER A 401 9.52 -15.13 -3.71
CA SER A 401 10.40 -13.97 -3.61
C SER A 401 9.64 -12.67 -3.91
N LEU A 402 10.01 -11.62 -3.18
CA LEU A 402 9.52 -10.26 -3.37
C LEU A 402 10.44 -9.40 -4.26
N GLN A 403 11.54 -9.97 -4.76
CA GLN A 403 12.59 -9.22 -5.47
C GLN A 403 12.05 -8.43 -6.67
N LEU A 404 11.23 -9.05 -7.53
CA LEU A 404 10.62 -8.39 -8.70
C LEU A 404 9.58 -7.32 -8.31
N ARG A 405 9.17 -7.28 -7.04
CA ARG A 405 8.14 -6.37 -6.52
C ARG A 405 8.71 -5.25 -5.66
N ARG A 406 10.04 -5.17 -5.48
CA ARG A 406 10.68 -4.18 -4.59
C ARG A 406 10.27 -2.74 -4.90
N HIS A 407 10.17 -2.37 -6.17
CA HIS A 407 9.74 -1.03 -6.57
C HIS A 407 8.29 -0.73 -6.16
N HIS A 408 7.37 -1.69 -6.30
CA HIS A 408 5.99 -1.56 -5.80
C HIS A 408 5.92 -1.48 -4.28
N ILE A 409 6.68 -2.33 -3.58
CA ILE A 409 6.75 -2.32 -2.11
C ILE A 409 7.31 -0.98 -1.63
N ARG A 410 8.36 -0.47 -2.30
CA ARG A 410 8.96 0.85 -2.04
C ARG A 410 7.94 1.98 -2.21
N HIS A 411 7.21 2.00 -3.33
CA HIS A 411 6.14 2.98 -3.56
C HIS A 411 5.08 2.91 -2.46
N GLN A 412 4.62 1.72 -2.09
CA GLN A 412 3.63 1.54 -1.02
C GLN A 412 4.16 1.96 0.34
N ALA A 413 5.44 1.68 0.65
CA ALA A 413 6.06 2.11 1.89
C ALA A 413 6.10 3.65 1.99
N VAL A 414 6.42 4.34 0.90
CA VAL A 414 6.37 5.82 0.83
C VAL A 414 4.94 6.32 1.07
N GLU A 415 3.95 5.76 0.39
CA GLU A 415 2.54 6.16 0.55
C GLU A 415 2.01 5.91 1.97
N VAL A 416 2.37 4.78 2.58
CA VAL A 416 2.04 4.47 3.98
C VAL A 416 2.73 5.47 4.93
N ALA A 417 3.97 5.87 4.63
CA ALA A 417 4.69 6.87 5.41
C ALA A 417 4.17 8.31 5.24
N LYS A 418 3.49 8.62 4.12
CA LYS A 418 2.83 9.91 3.83
C LYS A 418 1.46 10.06 4.51
N LYS A 419 0.71 8.98 4.68
CA LYS A 419 -0.65 9.01 5.29
C LYS A 419 -0.69 9.38 6.78
N LYS A 420 0.47 9.48 7.43
CA LYS A 420 0.61 9.99 8.78
C LYS A 420 0.63 11.53 8.72
N GLY A 421 -0.45 12.17 9.18
CA GLY A 421 -0.76 13.61 9.03
C GLY A 421 0.24 14.61 9.64
N SER A 422 -0.24 15.62 10.39
CA SER A 422 0.60 16.69 10.95
C SER A 422 1.88 16.15 11.62
N HIS A 423 2.97 16.91 11.62
CA HIS A 423 4.27 16.45 12.18
C HIS A 423 4.13 15.84 13.59
N GLN A 424 3.25 16.33 14.46
CA GLN A 424 2.96 15.67 15.74
C GLN A 424 2.15 14.39 15.57
N GLY A 425 1.03 14.42 14.84
CA GLY A 425 0.19 13.22 14.59
C GLY A 425 0.89 12.12 13.78
N ALA A 426 1.98 12.45 13.08
CA ALA A 426 2.80 11.49 12.35
C ALA A 426 3.84 10.76 13.20
N HIS A 427 4.18 11.33 14.36
CA HIS A 427 5.26 10.82 15.22
C HIS A 427 4.81 10.47 16.64
N THR A 428 3.58 10.82 17.03
CA THR A 428 2.97 10.29 18.25
C THR A 428 2.06 9.09 17.92
N PRO A 429 2.04 8.06 18.79
CA PRO A 429 1.05 7.00 18.68
C PRO A 429 -0.38 7.55 18.69
N GLN A 430 -1.30 6.83 18.07
CA GLN A 430 -2.75 7.06 18.17
C GLN A 430 -3.37 5.81 18.78
N PRO A 431 -3.14 5.53 20.08
CA PRO A 431 -3.59 4.31 20.71
C PRO A 431 -5.11 4.31 20.77
N ASN A 432 -5.71 3.17 20.45
CA ASN A 432 -7.07 2.94 20.85
C ASN A 432 -7.04 2.43 22.29
N TYR A 433 -7.28 3.31 23.27
CA TYR A 433 -7.20 2.97 24.70
C TYR A 433 -8.20 1.89 25.14
N GLY A 434 -9.21 1.59 24.33
CA GLY A 434 -10.07 0.41 24.51
C GLY A 434 -9.31 -0.90 24.29
N LEU A 435 -8.35 -0.92 23.35
CA LEU A 435 -7.70 -2.10 22.77
C LEU A 435 -6.24 -2.25 23.19
N ASP A 436 -5.48 -1.15 23.10
CA ASP A 436 -4.04 -1.15 23.32
C ASP A 436 -3.77 -0.94 24.82
N LYS A 437 -4.04 -1.99 25.60
CA LYS A 437 -3.99 -1.97 27.08
C LYS A 437 -2.62 -1.53 27.61
N GLU A 438 -1.55 -1.78 26.87
CA GLU A 438 -0.19 -1.37 27.22
C GLU A 438 0.01 0.16 27.25
N TRP A 439 -0.84 0.93 26.58
CA TRP A 439 -0.79 2.39 26.58
C TRP A 439 -1.72 3.02 27.62
N ARG A 440 -2.54 2.22 28.32
CA ARG A 440 -3.42 2.74 29.38
C ARG A 440 -2.60 3.33 30.51
N TRP A 441 -3.07 4.45 31.01
CA TRP A 441 -2.49 5.17 32.14
C TRP A 441 -3.62 5.77 32.97
N ASP A 442 -3.34 6.13 34.22
CA ASP A 442 -4.35 6.60 35.18
C ASP A 442 -4.84 8.03 34.88
N ASN A 443 -5.23 8.34 33.64
CA ASN A 443 -5.65 9.67 33.19
C ASN A 443 -6.80 10.24 34.04
N GLN A 444 -7.77 9.38 34.39
CA GLN A 444 -8.92 9.76 35.21
C GLN A 444 -8.54 10.22 36.62
N LYS A 445 -7.47 9.66 37.20
CA LYS A 445 -6.96 10.07 38.53
C LYS A 445 -6.54 11.54 38.54
N PHE A 446 -6.13 12.08 37.39
CA PHE A 446 -5.64 13.44 37.23
C PHE A 446 -6.66 14.37 36.56
N GLY A 447 -7.91 13.94 36.42
CA GLY A 447 -9.00 14.76 35.88
C GLY A 447 -9.02 14.84 34.34
N TYR A 448 -8.24 14.03 33.63
CA TYR A 448 -8.30 13.97 32.17
C TYR A 448 -9.33 12.95 31.71
N THR A 449 -10.38 13.41 31.01
CA THR A 449 -11.43 12.55 30.45
C THR A 449 -10.97 11.81 29.19
N ASP A 450 -10.16 12.44 28.36
CA ASP A 450 -9.56 11.83 27.16
C ASP A 450 -8.14 11.33 27.45
N PRO A 451 -7.88 10.01 27.40
CA PRO A 451 -6.55 9.47 27.60
C PRO A 451 -5.55 9.86 26.50
N ASN A 452 -6.01 10.31 25.31
CA ASN A 452 -5.14 10.79 24.23
C ASN A 452 -4.35 12.05 24.59
N VAL A 453 -4.74 12.75 25.66
CA VAL A 453 -3.98 13.91 26.16
C VAL A 453 -2.50 13.57 26.41
N LEU A 454 -2.18 12.30 26.67
CA LEU A 454 -0.81 11.79 26.79
C LEU A 454 0.05 12.04 25.55
N PHE A 455 -0.52 11.92 24.36
CA PHE A 455 0.15 12.05 23.06
C PHE A 455 -0.21 13.32 22.29
N THR A 456 -1.08 14.15 22.87
CA THR A 456 -1.42 15.48 22.39
C THR A 456 -0.85 16.54 23.35
N THR A 457 -1.64 17.04 24.30
CA THR A 457 -1.28 18.18 25.15
C THR A 457 -0.09 17.89 26.06
N LEU A 458 -0.10 16.77 26.80
CA LEU A 458 1.00 16.44 27.71
C LEU A 458 2.30 16.16 26.95
N HIS A 459 2.20 15.52 25.77
CA HIS A 459 3.36 15.31 24.92
C HIS A 459 3.94 16.63 24.41
N ALA A 460 3.07 17.55 23.99
CA ALA A 460 3.47 18.89 23.53
C ALA A 460 4.07 19.74 24.65
N GLU A 461 3.57 19.61 25.88
CA GLU A 461 3.98 20.43 27.02
C GLU A 461 5.23 19.88 27.72
N TYR A 462 5.27 18.57 27.97
CA TYR A 462 6.29 17.96 28.84
C TYR A 462 7.30 17.07 28.09
N ASN A 463 7.00 16.67 26.85
CA ASN A 463 7.87 15.77 26.06
C ASN A 463 8.28 16.38 24.71
N THR A 464 8.14 17.69 24.53
CA THR A 464 8.54 18.39 23.30
C THR A 464 9.53 19.50 23.61
N LEU A 465 10.71 19.41 23.01
CA LEU A 465 11.71 20.49 23.02
C LEU A 465 11.39 21.48 21.88
N LYS A 466 11.24 22.77 22.21
CA LYS A 466 11.18 23.83 21.18
C LYS A 466 12.59 24.13 20.69
N CYS A 467 12.83 24.04 19.38
CA CYS A 467 14.07 24.47 18.74
C CYS A 467 13.78 25.57 17.71
N THR A 468 14.83 26.29 17.28
CA THR A 468 14.67 27.30 16.23
C THR A 468 14.42 26.64 14.88
N ILE A 469 13.68 27.30 14.00
CA ILE A 469 13.45 26.79 12.63
C ILE A 469 14.76 26.80 11.86
N GLN A 470 15.53 27.88 12.01
CA GLN A 470 16.77 28.12 11.28
C GLN A 470 17.98 28.30 12.21
N TYR A 471 19.17 28.02 11.70
CA TYR A 471 20.42 28.42 12.35
C TYR A 471 20.68 29.94 12.15
N PRO A 472 21.49 30.58 13.02
CA PRO A 472 21.55 32.04 13.11
C PRO A 472 21.90 32.81 11.82
N PHE A 473 22.76 32.28 10.95
CA PHE A 473 23.10 32.97 9.70
C PHE A 473 21.96 32.91 8.68
N ALA A 474 21.25 31.77 8.58
CA ALA A 474 20.08 31.66 7.71
C ALA A 474 18.97 32.61 8.17
N TRP A 475 18.73 32.69 9.48
CA TRP A 475 17.82 33.67 10.06
C TRP A 475 18.23 35.12 9.76
N HIS A 476 19.52 35.46 9.93
CA HIS A 476 20.04 36.78 9.62
C HIS A 476 19.81 37.17 8.15
N SER A 477 20.04 36.23 7.23
CA SER A 477 19.77 36.45 5.80
C SER A 477 18.31 36.75 5.54
N ASP A 478 17.38 35.98 6.13
CA ASP A 478 15.95 36.23 5.98
C ASP A 478 15.53 37.59 6.56
N VAL A 479 16.04 37.98 7.72
CA VAL A 479 15.76 39.31 8.30
C VAL A 479 16.34 40.42 7.41
N SER A 480 17.52 40.20 6.82
CA SER A 480 18.14 41.17 5.91
C SER A 480 17.34 41.33 4.60
N ASP A 481 16.80 40.22 4.09
CA ASP A 481 15.92 40.23 2.92
C ASP A 481 14.61 40.97 3.23
N VAL A 482 13.97 40.64 4.35
CA VAL A 482 12.75 41.32 4.82
C VAL A 482 13.01 42.81 5.06
N ALA A 483 14.14 43.19 5.64
CA ALA A 483 14.52 44.58 5.87
C ALA A 483 14.72 45.36 4.56
N ARG A 484 15.16 44.70 3.49
CA ARG A 484 15.28 45.32 2.15
C ARG A 484 13.92 45.51 1.46
N THR A 485 12.93 44.68 1.81
CA THR A 485 11.58 44.74 1.22
C THR A 485 10.65 45.68 1.99
N ALA A 486 10.77 45.73 3.32
CA ALA A 486 9.88 46.53 4.15
C ALA A 486 10.11 48.05 3.96
N ASN A 487 9.04 48.79 3.74
CA ASN A 487 9.09 50.25 3.58
C ASN A 487 8.98 51.00 4.90
N ASN A 488 8.47 50.33 5.95
CA ASN A 488 8.28 50.91 7.28
C ASN A 488 8.34 49.83 8.37
N LYS A 489 8.32 50.28 9.63
CA LYS A 489 8.45 49.41 10.81
C LYS A 489 7.28 48.43 10.96
N ASP A 490 6.06 48.83 10.63
CA ASP A 490 4.88 47.97 10.80
C ASP A 490 4.89 46.83 9.76
N GLU A 491 5.32 47.13 8.53
CA GLU A 491 5.56 46.15 7.47
C GLU A 491 6.71 45.21 7.85
N PHE A 492 7.82 45.74 8.38
CA PHE A 492 8.95 44.95 8.88
C PHE A 492 8.57 44.02 10.04
N LEU A 493 7.56 44.34 10.85
CA LEU A 493 7.07 43.48 11.93
C LEU A 493 6.06 42.43 11.45
N THR A 494 5.53 42.58 10.23
CA THR A 494 4.52 41.68 9.65
C THR A 494 5.15 40.65 8.70
N LEU A 495 6.02 41.10 7.78
CA LEU A 495 6.69 40.25 6.79
C LEU A 495 7.49 39.06 7.39
N PRO A 496 8.15 39.16 8.57
CA PRO A 496 8.82 38.02 9.17
C PRO A 496 7.88 36.86 9.52
N LYS A 497 6.59 37.11 9.79
CA LYS A 497 5.61 36.04 10.05
C LYS A 497 5.29 35.27 8.78
N GLU A 498 5.17 35.96 7.65
CA GLU A 498 4.99 35.32 6.35
C GLU A 498 6.23 34.51 5.97
N ARG A 499 7.42 35.09 6.17
CA ARG A 499 8.69 34.41 5.91
C ARG A 499 8.88 33.19 6.80
N GLN A 500 8.50 33.29 8.07
CA GLN A 500 8.51 32.16 8.99
C GLN A 500 7.66 30.99 8.47
N LYS A 501 6.44 31.27 7.97
CA LYS A 501 5.58 30.24 7.39
C LYS A 501 6.22 29.58 6.18
N GLN A 502 6.76 30.38 5.25
CA GLN A 502 7.47 29.88 4.07
C GLN A 502 8.64 28.97 4.46
N ARG A 503 9.48 29.38 5.43
CA ARG A 503 10.61 28.55 5.87
C ARG A 503 10.19 27.25 6.52
N ILE A 504 9.08 27.24 7.26
CA ILE A 504 8.52 25.99 7.79
C ILE A 504 8.13 25.06 6.63
N ASP A 505 7.42 25.59 5.63
CA ASP A 505 6.96 24.81 4.47
C ASP A 505 8.16 24.26 3.67
N GLU A 506 9.13 25.11 3.32
CA GLU A 506 10.37 24.74 2.61
C GLU A 506 11.16 23.66 3.37
N THR A 507 11.32 23.82 4.69
CA THR A 507 12.11 22.88 5.51
C THR A 507 11.37 21.54 5.69
N GLN A 508 10.04 21.57 5.82
CA GLN A 508 9.22 20.36 5.87
C GLN A 508 9.23 19.61 4.53
N GLU A 509 9.18 20.33 3.40
CA GLU A 509 9.30 19.73 2.06
C GLU A 509 10.67 19.08 1.87
N ALA A 510 11.75 19.76 2.25
CA ALA A 510 13.10 19.21 2.21
C ALA A 510 13.25 17.96 3.09
N TRP A 511 12.68 17.99 4.31
CA TRP A 511 12.65 16.84 5.20
C TRP A 511 11.85 15.69 4.61
N GLN A 512 10.67 15.96 4.06
CA GLN A 512 9.79 14.94 3.49
C GLN A 512 10.45 14.30 2.26
N THR A 513 11.09 15.08 1.39
CA THR A 513 11.88 14.59 0.26
C THR A 513 13.04 13.71 0.72
N THR A 514 13.81 14.18 1.71
CA THR A 514 14.92 13.43 2.31
C THR A 514 14.45 12.10 2.90
N LYS A 515 13.38 12.15 3.71
CA LYS A 515 12.75 10.98 4.31
C LYS A 515 12.27 10.00 3.25
N GLU A 516 11.64 10.49 2.17
CA GLU A 516 11.20 9.66 1.06
C GLU A 516 12.37 8.93 0.42
N LEU A 517 13.43 9.65 0.04
CA LEU A 517 14.61 9.05 -0.59
C LEU A 517 15.33 8.06 0.33
N LEU A 518 15.57 8.40 1.60
CA LEU A 518 16.22 7.49 2.55
C LEU A 518 15.38 6.25 2.89
N THR A 519 14.06 6.41 3.00
CA THR A 519 13.14 5.27 3.22
C THR A 519 13.14 4.35 2.00
N ALA A 520 13.25 4.94 0.82
CA ALA A 520 13.08 4.26 -0.44
C ALA A 520 14.39 3.64 -0.98
N GLU A 521 15.56 4.19 -0.59
CA GLU A 521 16.91 3.70 -0.86
C GLU A 521 17.79 3.69 0.42
N PRO A 522 17.58 2.73 1.35
CA PRO A 522 18.35 2.69 2.59
C PRO A 522 19.87 2.55 2.39
N SER A 523 20.32 2.01 1.26
CA SER A 523 21.75 1.87 0.90
C SER A 523 22.49 3.19 0.78
N ARG A 524 21.78 4.32 0.70
CA ARG A 524 22.37 5.65 0.80
C ARG A 524 23.00 5.92 2.17
N MET A 525 22.48 5.30 3.23
CA MET A 525 23.09 5.38 4.55
C MET A 525 24.34 4.50 4.69
N ASP A 526 24.43 3.43 3.90
CA ASP A 526 25.60 2.54 3.86
C ASP A 526 26.76 3.15 3.06
N ASN A 527 26.47 4.14 2.20
CA ASN A 527 27.45 4.88 1.39
C ASN A 527 27.37 6.37 1.72
N PRO A 528 27.83 6.79 2.91
CA PRO A 528 27.69 8.16 3.37
C PRO A 528 28.48 9.15 2.49
N PRO A 529 28.07 10.43 2.45
CA PRO A 529 28.87 11.49 1.86
C PRO A 529 30.21 11.64 2.59
N ALA A 530 31.13 12.40 2.00
CA ALA A 530 32.48 12.59 2.53
C ALA A 530 32.46 12.99 4.01
N ARG A 531 33.35 12.39 4.82
CA ARG A 531 33.41 12.59 6.29
C ARG A 531 33.46 14.08 6.68
N ALA A 532 34.11 14.92 5.89
CA ALA A 532 34.16 16.37 6.13
C ALA A 532 32.78 17.04 6.06
N VAL A 533 31.91 16.60 5.15
CA VAL A 533 30.53 17.11 4.99
C VAL A 533 29.70 16.75 6.21
N LEU A 534 29.72 15.47 6.62
CA LEU A 534 29.01 15.00 7.81
C LEU A 534 29.53 15.67 9.08
N TRP A 535 30.85 15.86 9.19
CA TRP A 535 31.45 16.56 10.32
C TRP A 535 31.02 18.04 10.35
N GLY A 536 31.01 18.72 9.21
CA GLY A 536 30.51 20.09 9.11
C GLY A 536 29.04 20.21 9.51
N ALA A 537 28.18 19.33 8.99
CA ALA A 537 26.76 19.31 9.33
C ALA A 537 26.52 18.99 10.82
N PHE A 538 27.27 18.04 11.39
CA PHE A 538 27.23 17.74 12.82
C PHE A 538 27.67 18.95 13.67
N LEU A 539 28.75 19.64 13.27
CA LEU A 539 29.20 20.85 13.97
C LEU A 539 28.13 21.95 13.94
N CYS A 540 27.41 22.10 12.83
CA CYS A 540 26.26 23.02 12.74
C CYS A 540 25.16 22.65 13.75
N ILE A 541 24.73 21.39 13.81
CA ILE A 541 23.74 20.92 14.81
C ILE A 541 24.24 21.17 16.24
N SER A 542 25.52 20.86 16.51
CA SER A 542 26.10 20.98 17.85
C SER A 542 26.18 22.43 18.35
N ARG A 543 26.37 23.38 17.43
CA ARG A 543 26.48 24.82 17.75
C ARG A 543 25.14 25.54 17.69
N HIS A 544 24.26 25.08 16.80
CA HIS A 544 23.02 25.74 16.45
C HIS A 544 21.94 24.68 16.30
N PHE A 545 21.39 24.22 17.43
CA PHE A 545 20.34 23.22 17.45
C PHE A 545 19.05 23.79 16.85
N SER A 546 18.88 23.60 15.55
CA SER A 546 17.78 24.11 14.73
C SER A 546 17.19 23.01 13.85
N TYR A 547 15.94 23.19 13.43
CA TYR A 547 15.27 22.21 12.59
C TYR A 547 15.96 22.06 11.22
N ASP A 548 16.32 23.17 10.56
CA ASP A 548 17.01 23.14 9.27
C ASP A 548 18.40 22.46 9.32
N SER A 549 19.14 22.58 10.42
CA SER A 549 20.45 21.94 10.58
C SER A 549 20.33 20.42 10.74
N LEU A 550 19.28 19.94 11.42
CA LEU A 550 18.92 18.51 11.46
C LEU A 550 18.52 18.00 10.07
N VAL A 551 17.68 18.75 9.36
CA VAL A 551 17.24 18.39 8.00
C VAL A 551 18.42 18.37 7.05
N ALA A 552 19.33 19.34 7.11
CA ALA A 552 20.53 19.40 6.27
C ALA A 552 21.48 18.22 6.52
N TYR A 553 21.66 17.78 7.78
CA TYR A 553 22.49 16.62 8.09
C TYR A 553 21.96 15.35 7.42
N PHE A 554 20.66 15.07 7.53
CA PHE A 554 20.07 13.91 6.85
C PHE A 554 19.98 14.12 5.33
N GLY A 555 19.74 15.35 4.88
CA GLY A 555 19.71 15.74 3.47
C GLY A 555 21.02 15.43 2.75
N SER A 556 22.16 15.53 3.44
CA SER A 556 23.47 15.21 2.86
C SER A 556 23.62 13.77 2.36
N TYR A 557 22.78 12.83 2.84
CA TYR A 557 22.77 11.44 2.38
C TYR A 557 22.01 11.24 1.06
N VAL A 558 21.25 12.24 0.61
CA VAL A 558 20.37 12.11 -0.57
C VAL A 558 20.69 13.10 -1.68
N THR A 559 21.62 14.03 -1.45
CA THR A 559 22.15 14.92 -2.48
C THR A 559 23.19 14.18 -3.32
N ASP A 560 22.94 14.05 -4.62
CA ASP A 560 23.87 13.39 -5.56
C ASP A 560 25.08 14.27 -5.95
N ASP A 561 25.13 15.53 -5.47
CA ASP A 561 26.21 16.48 -5.73
C ASP A 561 27.39 16.31 -4.75
N GLN A 562 28.58 16.03 -5.30
CA GLN A 562 29.86 16.26 -4.62
C GLN A 562 29.98 17.74 -4.18
N PRO A 563 30.68 18.05 -3.07
CA PRO A 563 30.60 19.38 -2.47
C PRO A 563 31.20 20.43 -3.39
N SER A 564 30.37 21.35 -3.89
CA SER A 564 30.85 22.67 -4.29
C SER A 564 31.38 23.37 -3.03
N THR A 565 32.63 23.83 -3.14
CA THR A 565 33.34 24.65 -2.15
C THR A 565 32.44 25.71 -1.52
N PRO A 566 32.60 26.01 -0.21
CA PRO A 566 31.96 27.20 0.36
C PRO A 566 32.44 28.42 -0.43
N PRO A 567 31.56 29.40 -0.72
CA PRO A 567 31.97 30.59 -1.45
C PRO A 567 33.10 31.27 -0.67
N PRO A 568 34.15 31.79 -1.36
CA PRO A 568 35.24 32.46 -0.67
C PRO A 568 34.67 33.66 0.11
N PRO A 569 35.28 34.02 1.26
CA PRO A 569 34.90 35.24 1.95
C PRO A 569 35.05 36.40 0.97
N SER A 570 33.96 37.13 0.73
CA SER A 570 33.99 38.33 -0.10
C SER A 570 34.96 39.33 0.52
N THR A 571 36.04 39.59 -0.19
CA THR A 571 36.89 40.76 0.03
C THR A 571 36.03 42.03 0.00
N PRO A 572 36.24 43.00 0.90
CA PRO A 572 35.47 44.23 0.91
C PRO A 572 35.78 45.04 -0.35
N THR A 573 34.80 45.17 -1.24
CA THR A 573 34.88 46.07 -2.39
C THR A 573 34.79 47.51 -1.89
N GLU A 574 35.82 48.29 -2.19
CA GLU A 574 35.91 49.72 -1.86
C GLU A 574 34.71 50.51 -2.44
N GLY A 575 34.04 51.29 -1.58
CA GLY A 575 33.08 52.31 -2.00
C GLY A 575 33.77 53.58 -2.52
N PRO A 576 33.05 54.43 -3.28
CA PRO A 576 33.64 55.60 -3.93
C PRO A 576 34.00 56.72 -2.94
N ARG A 577 35.18 57.29 -3.20
CA ARG A 577 35.80 58.50 -2.64
C ARG A 577 34.82 59.58 -2.13
N ALA A 578 34.99 59.97 -0.87
CA ALA A 578 34.75 61.33 -0.39
C ALA A 578 36.10 62.00 -0.06
N LYS A 579 36.30 63.26 -0.49
CA LYS A 579 37.40 64.16 -0.04
C LYS A 579 36.81 65.21 0.93
N PRO A 580 37.62 65.96 1.70
CA PRO A 580 38.59 65.54 2.71
C PRO A 580 38.38 66.30 4.05
N SER A 581 38.89 65.78 5.18
CA SER A 581 39.31 66.65 6.27
C SER A 581 40.59 66.11 6.92
N GLN A 582 41.44 67.05 7.31
CA GLN A 582 42.86 66.90 7.61
C GLN A 582 43.12 66.19 8.95
N SER A 583 44.24 65.45 9.06
CA SER A 583 45.29 65.69 10.06
C SER A 583 46.27 64.52 10.24
N LYS A 584 47.55 64.81 9.93
CA LYS A 584 48.80 64.38 10.57
C LYS A 584 49.26 62.90 10.51
N ARG A 585 50.16 62.68 9.55
CA ARG A 585 51.52 62.07 9.67
C ARG A 585 51.87 61.35 11.00
N LYS A 586 52.34 60.09 10.89
CA LYS A 586 53.77 59.72 11.00
C LYS A 586 53.98 58.24 10.63
N ALA A 587 55.24 57.90 10.37
CA ALA A 587 55.69 56.83 9.49
C ALA A 587 56.50 55.73 10.21
N LYS A 588 56.64 54.60 9.48
CA LYS A 588 57.82 53.70 9.33
C LYS A 588 58.08 52.57 10.35
N GLY A 589 58.34 51.39 9.76
CA GLY A 589 59.37 50.42 10.15
C GLY A 589 58.85 48.97 10.30
N LYS A 590 58.95 48.09 9.29
CA LYS A 590 60.07 47.21 8.87
C LYS A 590 60.28 45.92 9.70
N MET A 591 60.08 44.79 9.00
CA MET A 591 60.92 43.57 8.87
C MET A 591 61.13 42.55 10.01
N ALA A 592 61.26 41.29 9.53
CA ALA A 592 62.13 40.19 9.99
C ALA A 592 61.70 39.37 11.23
N THR A 593 62.01 38.08 11.43
CA THR A 593 62.29 36.83 10.67
C THR A 593 62.58 35.76 11.75
N SER A 594 62.51 34.47 11.38
CA SER A 594 63.20 33.30 12.01
C SER A 594 62.56 32.71 13.29
N SER A 595 62.17 31.42 13.30
CA SER A 595 62.96 30.20 13.62
C SER A 595 63.26 30.10 15.13
N SER A 596 63.31 28.99 15.85
CA SER A 596 63.19 27.53 15.65
C SER A 596 63.27 26.90 17.08
N VAL A 597 63.36 25.56 17.18
CA VAL A 597 63.97 24.78 18.29
C VAL A 597 63.04 24.17 19.38
N SER A 598 62.61 22.94 19.09
CA SER A 598 62.85 21.63 19.78
C SER A 598 62.86 21.43 21.31
N ASN A 599 62.54 20.16 21.65
CA ASN A 599 62.90 19.30 22.80
C ASN A 599 61.93 19.26 24.00
N SER A 600 61.67 18.16 24.70
CA SER A 600 61.84 16.70 24.52
C SER A 600 61.44 16.00 25.84
N SER A 601 60.78 14.84 25.77
CA SER A 601 60.76 13.75 26.79
C SER A 601 60.05 14.02 28.15
N SER A 602 59.53 13.07 28.94
CA SER A 602 59.76 11.62 29.05
C SER A 602 58.67 10.91 29.92
N ARG A 603 58.48 9.62 29.61
CA ARG A 603 58.22 8.42 30.46
C ARG A 603 57.17 8.37 31.60
N ALA A 604 56.33 7.32 31.48
CA ALA A 604 55.48 6.64 32.50
C ALA A 604 56.31 5.81 33.52
N PRO A 605 55.76 5.09 34.55
CA PRO A 605 54.91 3.88 34.34
C PRO A 605 53.91 3.45 35.46
N LYS A 606 53.27 2.30 35.14
CA LYS A 606 52.21 1.42 35.69
C LYS A 606 52.26 0.89 37.16
N SER A 607 51.08 0.36 37.58
CA SER A 607 50.77 -0.91 38.31
C SER A 607 50.02 -0.72 39.67
N LYS A 608 48.72 -1.10 39.81
CA LYS A 608 48.03 -2.39 40.09
C LYS A 608 47.87 -2.73 41.62
N PRO A 609 46.89 -3.57 42.04
CA PRO A 609 45.85 -3.24 43.05
C PRO A 609 45.92 -4.06 44.35
N ARG A 610 45.06 -3.76 45.36
CA ARG A 610 44.68 -4.70 46.44
C ARG A 610 43.39 -4.33 47.19
N ASP A 611 42.72 -5.38 47.65
CA ASP A 611 41.41 -5.48 48.30
C ASP A 611 41.32 -5.02 49.77
N ASN A 612 40.07 -4.77 50.15
CA ASN A 612 39.35 -5.15 51.38
C ASN A 612 39.25 -4.23 52.63
N SER A 613 37.97 -4.06 53.00
CA SER A 613 37.35 -4.00 54.33
C SER A 613 37.27 -2.68 55.10
N GLY A 614 36.07 -2.41 55.65
CA GLY A 614 35.92 -1.73 56.94
C GLY A 614 35.09 -0.43 57.01
N HIS A 615 33.77 -0.59 57.14
CA HIS A 615 32.79 0.16 57.97
C HIS A 615 32.63 1.70 57.99
N ASP A 616 31.34 2.03 58.10
CA ASP A 616 30.64 3.19 58.69
C ASP A 616 30.52 4.53 57.95
N GLY A 617 29.26 4.97 57.77
CA GLY A 617 28.93 6.29 57.24
C GLY A 617 27.48 6.49 56.80
N VAL A 618 26.53 6.30 57.72
CA VAL A 618 25.10 6.63 57.67
C VAL A 618 24.76 7.91 56.87
N ARG A 619 23.90 7.79 55.85
CA ARG A 619 22.85 8.78 55.47
C ARG A 619 22.05 8.31 54.25
N ARG A 620 20.83 7.80 54.49
CA ARG A 620 19.60 7.98 53.67
C ARG A 620 18.49 7.01 54.12
N SER A 621 17.93 7.27 55.29
CA SER A 621 16.67 6.69 55.75
C SER A 621 15.64 7.81 55.95
N ALA A 622 14.64 7.88 55.08
CA ALA A 622 13.39 8.62 55.38
C ALA A 622 12.25 8.37 54.37
N ARG A 623 12.50 7.86 53.14
CA ARG A 623 11.45 7.77 52.10
C ARG A 623 10.98 6.36 51.73
N LEU A 624 11.49 5.31 52.37
CA LEU A 624 11.14 3.91 52.05
C LEU A 624 10.27 3.20 53.10
N GLN A 625 10.09 3.76 54.31
CA GLN A 625 9.19 3.18 55.32
C GLN A 625 7.74 3.69 55.23
N GLN A 626 7.47 4.80 54.54
CA GLN A 626 6.12 5.36 54.42
C GLN A 626 5.23 4.70 53.34
N ARG A 627 5.77 3.75 52.56
CA ARG A 627 5.03 3.04 51.50
C ARG A 627 4.54 1.63 51.90
N ALA A 628 5.00 1.10 53.03
CA ALA A 628 4.60 -0.24 53.49
C ALA A 628 3.34 -0.23 54.40
N GLU A 629 2.89 0.92 54.87
CA GLU A 629 1.78 1.02 55.84
C GLU A 629 0.44 1.50 55.24
N ARG A 630 0.41 1.84 53.95
CA ARG A 630 -0.82 2.18 53.20
C ARG A 630 -1.44 1.01 52.43
N ALA A 631 -0.91 -0.21 52.58
CA ALA A 631 -1.43 -1.42 51.94
C ALA A 631 -2.20 -2.33 52.93
N ARG A 632 -2.62 -1.82 54.09
CA ARG A 632 -3.40 -2.56 55.12
C ARG A 632 -4.57 -1.77 55.71
N ARG A 633 -5.16 -0.84 54.96
CA ARG A 633 -6.45 -0.22 55.30
C ARG A 633 -7.33 -0.08 54.08
#